data_AF-A0A847GSJ9-F1
#
_entry.id   AF-A0A847GSJ9-F1
#
_cell.length_a   1.000
_cell.length_b   1.000
_cell.length_c   1.000
_cell.angle_alpha   90.00
_cell.angle_beta   90.00
_cell.angle_gamma   90.00
#
_symmetry.space_group_name_H-M   'P 1'
#
loop_
_entity.id
_entity.type
_entity.pdbx_description
1 polymer ?
#
loop_
_entity_poly.entity_id
_entity_poly.type
_entity_poly.pdbx_seq_one_letter_code
_entity_poly.pdbx_strand_id
1 'polypeptide(L)'
;MTRNAGSLLWCLWAVAAMGGEAASPEPKTPWPAQYKIKPTETERLTEADVVGPDGIVYPNWTKCGVQGGIPQVAVKTTLAAFDGRPNDGLDDSAALDRACEAVGKQGGGAVLLDEGTYHLDRPVTVRHDGVVIRGRGADKTKLVFRYALPSGGVTFYGLKPGDRVGKNTPIQLHARPTGLAAMTIEAGGRVVHEWKRSTHSGNTFATSVSARSIVGRLPDGPAMLRGVARYQDGASVTTELPVVLDSTFHDPRPMPDARAAIVFAGRGSDGPAIELTRDGRRGDRTLALRNAEGLRPGDGIHLEAPATPAWKRLTKNACTWGRYREYELQIERVEGNVVTASQPLRIEFPVADGAFVRKIAPIQRCGVEDFSLEQTENLWITSVLFSHAWNCWARGVNVKKCGRFPVYGSQAKWCEIRDGTFDDAWFKGGGGTAYAGWDACWDCLMERVETFKLRHAPLFQWAASGNVIRDSVFHESDAQWHAGWTNENLIERCVVESLPGHGGYSYGMWASPPEDSAHGPNGPRNVVYNCDIRSARTGLWMGGMNENWLILHNRFRVEKGDGAAAKTSSFDHILRGNVFLLRDPKATMVRLATPDCTGVEILDNQVYGGNGQFVTGAAQRAECDVILEIVPPERDGLRVLDAIEESRVAWDRAE
;
A
#
# COMPACT_ATOMS: atom_id res chain seq x y z
N MET A 1 86.32 19.53 52.14
CA MET A 1 85.71 19.56 53.48
C MET A 1 84.20 19.64 53.29
N THR A 2 83.49 18.51 53.42
CA THR A 2 82.38 18.28 54.41
C THR A 2 81.18 19.23 54.25
N ARG A 3 79.89 18.85 54.16
CA ARG A 3 79.11 17.65 54.54
C ARG A 3 77.65 17.85 54.00
N ASN A 4 76.99 16.72 53.71
CA ASN A 4 75.55 16.38 53.69
C ASN A 4 74.45 17.41 53.99
N ALA A 5 73.31 17.28 53.28
CA ALA A 5 72.05 16.77 53.86
C ALA A 5 71.04 16.37 52.74
N GLY A 6 70.53 15.13 52.80
CA GLY A 6 69.44 14.63 51.96
C GLY A 6 68.08 14.75 52.64
N SER A 7 67.00 14.70 51.86
CA SER A 7 65.61 14.64 52.36
C SER A 7 64.79 13.65 51.54
N LEU A 8 64.16 12.70 52.24
CA LEU A 8 63.37 11.59 51.73
C LEU A 8 61.99 12.02 51.19
N LEU A 9 61.56 11.31 50.14
CA LEU A 9 60.23 11.29 49.56
C LEU A 9 59.24 10.54 50.48
N TRP A 10 58.08 11.12 50.75
CA TRP A 10 56.88 10.41 51.22
C TRP A 10 55.68 10.87 50.38
N CYS A 11 55.08 9.95 49.63
CA CYS A 11 53.82 10.14 48.92
C CYS A 11 52.64 9.93 49.89
N LEU A 12 51.77 10.93 50.02
CA LEU A 12 50.49 10.82 50.70
C LEU A 12 49.41 11.40 49.77
N TRP A 13 48.35 10.60 49.60
CA TRP A 13 47.17 10.86 48.79
C TRP A 13 46.40 12.09 49.27
N ALA A 14 45.93 12.91 48.32
CA ALA A 14 44.90 13.92 48.56
C ALA A 14 43.71 13.66 47.63
N VAL A 15 42.55 13.49 48.26
CA VAL A 15 41.22 13.40 47.65
C VAL A 15 40.82 14.78 47.13
N ALA A 16 40.36 14.83 45.87
CA ALA A 16 39.52 15.91 45.37
C ALA A 16 38.37 15.28 44.56
N ALA A 17 37.21 15.18 45.21
CA ALA A 17 35.94 14.96 44.55
C ALA A 17 35.46 16.30 43.98
N MET A 18 35.19 16.33 42.67
CA MET A 18 34.15 17.13 41.99
C MET A 18 34.08 16.66 40.53
N GLY A 19 33.55 15.45 40.34
CA GLY A 19 33.09 15.00 39.03
C GLY A 19 31.64 15.44 38.87
N GLY A 20 31.41 16.59 38.23
CA GLY A 20 30.11 16.85 37.64
C GLY A 20 29.93 15.85 36.50
N GLU A 21 29.07 14.85 36.67
CA GLU A 21 28.55 14.09 35.54
C GLU A 21 27.91 15.10 34.59
N ALA A 22 28.55 15.30 33.43
CA ALA A 22 27.87 15.92 32.31
C ALA A 22 26.65 15.04 32.02
N ALA A 23 25.46 15.55 32.32
CA ALA A 23 24.21 14.91 31.96
C ALA A 23 24.31 14.52 30.47
N SER A 24 24.21 13.22 30.20
CA SER A 24 24.15 12.73 28.82
C SER A 24 23.00 13.49 28.14
N PRO A 25 23.19 14.07 26.94
CA PRO A 25 22.13 14.82 26.29
C PRO A 25 20.90 13.92 26.17
N GLU A 26 19.75 14.38 26.68
CA GLU A 26 18.51 13.63 26.57
C GLU A 26 18.30 13.21 25.10
N PRO A 27 17.92 11.96 24.84
CA PRO A 27 17.65 11.51 23.47
C PRO A 27 16.60 12.42 22.84
N LYS A 28 17.00 13.20 21.83
CA LYS A 28 16.09 14.12 21.14
C LYS A 28 15.30 13.36 20.09
N THR A 29 13.98 13.47 20.15
CA THR A 29 13.10 13.09 19.04
C THR A 29 13.48 13.90 17.78
N PRO A 30 13.20 13.38 16.57
CA PRO A 30 13.54 14.09 15.33
C PRO A 30 12.88 15.47 15.20
N TRP A 31 11.71 15.65 15.82
CA TRP A 31 10.97 16.92 15.92
C TRP A 31 10.12 16.94 17.21
N PRO A 32 9.63 18.11 17.66
CA PRO A 32 8.69 18.20 18.78
C PRO A 32 7.42 17.40 18.52
N ALA A 33 6.86 16.76 19.55
CA ALA A 33 5.62 15.99 19.46
C ALA A 33 4.53 16.78 18.72
N GLN A 34 4.10 16.25 17.58
CA GLN A 34 3.22 16.91 16.62
C GLN A 34 1.88 16.18 16.52
N TYR A 35 1.91 14.85 16.61
CA TYR A 35 0.78 13.98 16.30
C TYR A 35 0.10 13.39 17.53
N LYS A 36 0.80 13.31 18.68
CA LYS A 36 0.17 13.02 19.98
C LYS A 36 -0.55 14.27 20.48
N ILE A 37 -1.88 14.25 20.37
CA ILE A 37 -2.78 15.34 20.77
C ILE A 37 -3.66 14.82 21.91
N LYS A 38 -3.79 15.60 22.98
CA LYS A 38 -4.69 15.32 24.10
C LYS A 38 -6.05 15.99 23.86
N PRO A 39 -7.17 15.42 24.33
CA PRO A 39 -8.49 16.04 24.19
C PRO A 39 -8.58 17.46 24.78
N THR A 40 -7.75 17.76 25.78
CA THR A 40 -7.69 19.08 26.43
C THR A 40 -6.98 20.14 25.59
N GLU A 41 -6.18 19.75 24.59
CA GLU A 41 -5.48 20.66 23.67
C GLU A 41 -6.41 21.08 22.53
N THR A 42 -7.54 21.70 22.88
CA THR A 42 -8.64 22.03 21.95
C THR A 42 -8.21 22.88 20.76
N GLU A 43 -7.15 23.67 20.91
CA GLU A 43 -6.54 24.49 19.87
C GLU A 43 -5.70 23.70 18.84
N ARG A 44 -5.31 22.47 19.17
CA ARG A 44 -4.59 21.55 18.27
C ARG A 44 -5.52 20.60 17.52
N LEU A 45 -6.77 20.43 17.97
CA LEU A 45 -7.76 19.58 17.34
C LEU A 45 -8.26 20.19 16.03
N THR A 46 -8.39 19.36 15.01
CA THR A 46 -8.87 19.76 13.67
C THR A 46 -9.95 18.79 13.18
N GLU A 47 -10.55 19.05 12.02
CA GLU A 47 -11.49 18.09 11.40
C GLU A 47 -10.85 16.73 11.06
N ALA A 48 -9.51 16.65 11.04
CA ALA A 48 -8.78 15.39 10.84
C ALA A 48 -8.74 14.53 12.11
N ASP A 49 -9.34 14.99 13.21
CA ASP A 49 -9.27 14.37 14.52
C ASP A 49 -10.67 13.99 15.05
N VAL A 50 -10.74 12.88 15.79
CA VAL A 50 -11.92 12.43 16.53
C VAL A 50 -11.50 12.14 17.96
N VAL A 51 -12.15 12.76 18.94
CA VAL A 51 -11.93 12.43 20.36
C VAL A 51 -12.75 11.19 20.68
N GLY A 52 -12.07 10.09 20.99
CA GLY A 52 -12.70 8.84 21.37
C GLY A 52 -13.25 8.87 22.80
N PRO A 53 -14.20 7.97 23.12
CA PRO A 53 -14.81 7.87 24.45
C PRO A 53 -13.82 7.43 25.54
N ASP A 54 -12.69 6.86 25.15
CA ASP A 54 -11.57 6.43 25.99
C ASP A 54 -10.56 7.56 26.31
N GLY A 55 -10.82 8.78 25.83
CA GLY A 55 -9.97 9.95 26.02
C GLY A 55 -8.77 10.02 25.07
N ILE A 56 -8.72 9.17 24.03
CA ILE A 56 -7.65 9.20 23.02
C ILE A 56 -8.14 9.99 21.79
N VAL A 57 -7.24 10.74 21.16
CA VAL A 57 -7.53 11.45 19.90
C VAL A 57 -7.12 10.59 18.71
N TYR A 58 -8.08 10.19 17.89
CA TYR A 58 -7.93 9.35 16.71
C TYR A 58 -7.87 10.17 15.42
N PRO A 59 -7.22 9.67 14.36
CA PRO A 59 -7.47 10.16 13.01
C PRO A 59 -8.95 10.00 12.63
N ASN A 60 -9.49 10.94 11.86
CA ASN A 60 -10.86 10.87 11.39
C ASN A 60 -10.97 9.96 10.14
N TRP A 61 -11.69 8.85 10.25
CA TRP A 61 -11.96 7.92 9.15
C TRP A 61 -13.41 7.92 8.67
N THR A 62 -14.24 8.88 9.10
CA THR A 62 -15.68 8.93 8.77
C THR A 62 -15.98 9.02 7.26
N LYS A 63 -14.99 9.41 6.46
CA LYS A 63 -15.08 9.49 4.99
C LYS A 63 -14.37 8.34 4.26
N CYS A 64 -14.02 7.27 4.97
CA CYS A 64 -13.39 6.09 4.37
C CYS A 64 -14.40 5.27 3.54
N GLY A 65 -13.95 4.72 2.40
CA GLY A 65 -14.78 3.93 1.50
C GLY A 65 -15.56 4.76 0.48
N VAL A 66 -16.46 4.10 -0.25
CA VAL A 66 -17.25 4.70 -1.33
C VAL A 66 -18.20 5.74 -0.73
N GLN A 67 -18.11 6.97 -1.21
CA GLN A 67 -18.93 8.06 -0.68
C GLN A 67 -20.42 7.81 -0.97
N GLY A 68 -21.22 7.75 0.10
CA GLY A 68 -22.64 7.37 0.03
C GLY A 68 -22.90 5.85 0.08
N GLY A 69 -21.86 5.04 0.28
CA GLY A 69 -21.92 3.58 0.25
C GLY A 69 -21.91 3.00 -1.18
N ILE A 70 -21.63 1.71 -1.30
CA ILE A 70 -21.66 1.01 -2.60
C ILE A 70 -23.10 1.08 -3.19
N PRO A 71 -23.30 1.72 -4.34
CA PRO A 71 -24.64 1.91 -4.90
C PRO A 71 -25.16 0.63 -5.55
N GLN A 72 -26.49 0.48 -5.59
CA GLN A 72 -27.11 -0.54 -6.44
C GLN A 72 -27.17 -0.05 -7.89
N VAL A 73 -26.21 -0.47 -8.72
CA VAL A 73 -26.16 -0.06 -10.13
C VAL A 73 -27.14 -0.89 -10.98
N ALA A 74 -27.98 -0.23 -11.78
CA ALA A 74 -28.93 -0.89 -12.66
C ALA A 74 -28.22 -1.67 -13.78
N VAL A 75 -28.71 -2.88 -14.09
CA VAL A 75 -28.26 -3.65 -15.25
C VAL A 75 -28.72 -2.97 -16.52
N LYS A 76 -27.77 -2.70 -17.41
CA LYS A 76 -28.02 -2.01 -18.69
C LYS A 76 -27.92 -2.94 -19.88
N THR A 77 -27.11 -3.98 -19.75
CA THR A 77 -26.97 -5.02 -20.77
C THR A 77 -26.47 -6.32 -20.14
N THR A 78 -26.57 -7.40 -20.90
CA THR A 78 -25.99 -8.71 -20.57
C THR A 78 -24.79 -8.96 -21.48
N LEU A 79 -23.80 -9.72 -21.01
CA LEU A 79 -22.65 -10.09 -21.83
C LEU A 79 -23.04 -10.87 -23.11
N ALA A 80 -24.12 -11.65 -23.04
CA ALA A 80 -24.69 -12.36 -24.20
C ALA A 80 -25.09 -11.44 -25.37
N ALA A 81 -25.43 -10.18 -25.10
CA ALA A 81 -25.77 -9.20 -26.15
C ALA A 81 -24.54 -8.75 -26.96
N PHE A 82 -23.35 -9.12 -26.51
CA PHE A 82 -22.06 -8.85 -27.15
C PHE A 82 -21.34 -10.13 -27.58
N ASP A 83 -22.09 -11.23 -27.69
CA ASP A 83 -21.64 -12.58 -28.07
C ASP A 83 -20.77 -13.29 -27.03
N GLY A 84 -20.72 -12.83 -25.77
CA GLY A 84 -20.04 -13.59 -24.72
C GLY A 84 -20.95 -14.67 -24.13
N ARG A 85 -20.48 -15.91 -24.09
CA ARG A 85 -21.30 -17.09 -23.78
C ARG A 85 -20.63 -17.94 -22.71
N PRO A 86 -21.31 -18.26 -21.60
CA PRO A 86 -20.72 -19.12 -20.60
C PRO A 86 -20.62 -20.57 -21.11
N ASN A 87 -19.63 -21.30 -20.63
CA ASN A 87 -19.42 -22.74 -20.81
C ASN A 87 -19.18 -23.22 -22.25
N ASP A 88 -18.82 -22.34 -23.19
CA ASP A 88 -18.49 -22.74 -24.56
C ASP A 88 -16.98 -22.93 -24.82
N GLY A 89 -16.14 -22.53 -23.84
CA GLY A 89 -14.68 -22.65 -23.91
C GLY A 89 -13.97 -21.56 -24.71
N LEU A 90 -14.71 -20.65 -25.35
CA LEU A 90 -14.21 -19.60 -26.23
C LEU A 90 -13.83 -18.33 -25.45
N ASP A 91 -13.07 -17.44 -26.08
CA ASP A 91 -12.64 -16.17 -25.47
C ASP A 91 -13.78 -15.13 -25.45
N ASP A 92 -14.09 -14.63 -24.27
CA ASP A 92 -15.10 -13.60 -23.99
C ASP A 92 -14.49 -12.21 -23.76
N SER A 93 -13.17 -12.06 -23.78
CA SER A 93 -12.50 -10.79 -23.44
C SER A 93 -12.96 -9.63 -24.30
N ALA A 94 -13.05 -9.85 -25.61
CA ALA A 94 -13.48 -8.83 -26.56
C ALA A 94 -14.98 -8.51 -26.43
N ALA A 95 -15.80 -9.49 -26.07
CA ALA A 95 -17.22 -9.27 -25.80
C ALA A 95 -17.41 -8.40 -24.56
N LEU A 96 -16.67 -8.69 -23.49
CA LEU A 96 -16.73 -7.94 -22.23
C LEU A 96 -16.21 -6.50 -22.41
N ASP A 97 -15.10 -6.32 -23.13
CA ASP A 97 -14.57 -4.99 -23.43
C ASP A 97 -15.57 -4.13 -24.23
N ARG A 98 -16.21 -4.71 -25.28
CA ARG A 98 -17.26 -4.02 -26.04
C ARG A 98 -18.49 -3.70 -25.20
N ALA A 99 -18.91 -4.60 -24.32
CA ALA A 99 -20.05 -4.38 -23.44
C ALA A 99 -19.79 -3.21 -22.47
N CYS A 100 -18.62 -3.21 -21.83
CA CYS A 100 -18.18 -2.13 -20.94
C CYS A 100 -18.09 -0.78 -21.66
N GLU A 101 -17.52 -0.75 -22.86
CA GLU A 101 -17.42 0.46 -23.69
C GLU A 101 -18.81 0.99 -24.09
N ALA A 102 -19.73 0.09 -24.47
CA ALA A 102 -21.09 0.46 -24.85
C ALA A 102 -21.89 1.03 -23.67
N VAL A 103 -21.78 0.41 -22.49
CA VAL A 103 -22.41 0.89 -21.25
C VAL A 103 -21.81 2.23 -20.82
N GLY A 104 -20.48 2.35 -20.87
CA GLY A 104 -19.76 3.58 -20.54
C GLY A 104 -20.18 4.77 -21.41
N LYS A 105 -20.25 4.59 -22.74
CA LYS A 105 -20.72 5.61 -23.69
C LYS A 105 -22.15 6.09 -23.44
N GLN A 106 -22.96 5.27 -22.77
CA GLN A 106 -24.32 5.62 -22.41
C GLN A 106 -24.44 6.20 -20.99
N GLY A 107 -23.32 6.58 -20.35
CA GLY A 107 -23.30 7.19 -19.02
C GLY A 107 -23.18 6.21 -17.85
N GLY A 108 -22.77 4.96 -18.09
CA GLY A 108 -22.60 3.94 -17.05
C GLY A 108 -23.80 2.99 -16.90
N GLY A 109 -23.64 2.01 -16.01
CA GLY A 109 -24.54 0.89 -15.78
C GLY A 109 -23.78 -0.42 -15.50
N ALA A 110 -24.50 -1.48 -15.17
CA ALA A 110 -23.93 -2.81 -15.00
C ALA A 110 -24.04 -3.64 -16.28
N VAL A 111 -22.93 -4.31 -16.64
CA VAL A 111 -22.88 -5.43 -17.58
C VAL A 111 -23.08 -6.71 -16.76
N LEU A 112 -24.18 -7.41 -17.01
CA LEU A 112 -24.51 -8.65 -16.31
C LEU A 112 -23.94 -9.88 -17.02
N LEU A 113 -23.21 -10.68 -16.28
CA LEU A 113 -22.74 -12.01 -16.66
C LEU A 113 -23.68 -13.03 -16.02
N ASP A 114 -24.18 -13.96 -16.83
CA ASP A 114 -25.06 -15.01 -16.33
C ASP A 114 -24.25 -16.10 -15.59
N GLU A 115 -24.96 -17.10 -15.10
CA GLU A 115 -24.33 -18.26 -14.45
C GLU A 115 -23.48 -19.05 -15.45
N GLY A 116 -22.34 -19.55 -14.99
CA GLY A 116 -21.41 -20.38 -15.75
C GLY A 116 -20.00 -19.81 -15.83
N THR A 117 -19.19 -20.43 -16.69
CA THR A 117 -17.76 -20.13 -16.84
C THR A 117 -17.49 -19.35 -18.13
N TYR A 118 -17.00 -18.13 -18.00
CA TYR A 118 -16.49 -17.33 -19.12
C TYR A 118 -14.96 -17.39 -19.13
N HIS A 119 -14.36 -17.32 -20.32
CA HIS A 119 -12.90 -17.33 -20.44
C HIS A 119 -12.38 -16.00 -20.94
N LEU A 120 -11.35 -15.48 -20.27
CA LEU A 120 -10.69 -14.25 -20.66
C LEU A 120 -9.26 -14.57 -21.14
N ASP A 121 -9.05 -14.63 -22.44
CA ASP A 121 -7.73 -14.83 -23.04
C ASP A 121 -6.96 -13.51 -23.21
N ARG A 122 -7.58 -12.35 -22.90
CA ARG A 122 -6.97 -11.02 -22.91
C ARG A 122 -7.47 -10.16 -21.72
N PRO A 123 -6.64 -9.22 -21.24
CA PRO A 123 -7.08 -8.17 -20.33
C PRO A 123 -8.28 -7.36 -20.84
N VAL A 124 -9.16 -6.98 -19.93
CA VAL A 124 -10.25 -6.02 -20.16
C VAL A 124 -9.93 -4.71 -19.47
N THR A 125 -10.12 -3.58 -20.17
CA THR A 125 -9.81 -2.25 -19.62
C THR A 125 -11.01 -1.32 -19.70
N VAL A 126 -11.57 -1.00 -18.54
CA VAL A 126 -12.68 -0.05 -18.38
C VAL A 126 -12.11 1.36 -18.26
N ARG A 127 -12.61 2.28 -19.10
CA ARG A 127 -12.11 3.67 -19.22
C ARG A 127 -13.18 4.73 -19.03
N HIS A 128 -14.42 4.32 -18.74
CA HIS A 128 -15.56 5.21 -18.53
C HIS A 128 -16.05 5.07 -17.10
N ASP A 129 -16.52 6.18 -16.53
CA ASP A 129 -17.12 6.22 -15.20
C ASP A 129 -18.43 5.41 -15.17
N GLY A 130 -18.82 4.95 -13.97
CA GLY A 130 -20.13 4.35 -13.74
C GLY A 130 -20.30 2.92 -14.27
N VAL A 131 -19.24 2.27 -14.74
CA VAL A 131 -19.31 0.92 -15.34
C VAL A 131 -19.07 -0.15 -14.28
N VAL A 132 -20.01 -1.10 -14.20
CA VAL A 132 -19.93 -2.25 -13.29
C VAL A 132 -19.95 -3.56 -14.08
N ILE A 133 -19.10 -4.51 -13.72
CA ILE A 133 -19.15 -5.90 -14.20
C ILE A 133 -19.75 -6.75 -13.09
N ARG A 134 -20.92 -7.35 -13.31
CA ARG A 134 -21.66 -8.08 -12.27
C ARG A 134 -21.95 -9.52 -12.69
N GLY A 135 -21.65 -10.51 -11.85
CA GLY A 135 -22.08 -11.90 -12.01
C GLY A 135 -23.37 -12.23 -11.25
N ARG A 136 -23.66 -13.52 -11.07
CA ARG A 136 -24.84 -14.03 -10.33
C ARG A 136 -24.53 -14.49 -8.91
N GLY A 137 -23.27 -14.37 -8.48
CA GLY A 137 -22.73 -14.90 -7.23
C GLY A 137 -21.34 -15.49 -7.47
N ALA A 138 -20.44 -15.37 -6.49
CA ALA A 138 -19.06 -15.87 -6.61
C ALA A 138 -18.96 -17.38 -6.88
N ASP A 139 -19.97 -18.14 -6.44
CA ASP A 139 -20.15 -19.57 -6.64
C ASP A 139 -20.85 -19.94 -7.96
N LYS A 140 -21.46 -18.97 -8.66
CA LYS A 140 -22.29 -19.17 -9.86
C LYS A 140 -21.64 -18.66 -11.14
N THR A 141 -21.03 -17.49 -11.09
CA THR A 141 -20.34 -16.90 -12.25
C THR A 141 -18.84 -17.00 -12.04
N LYS A 142 -18.15 -17.65 -12.97
CA LYS A 142 -16.70 -17.85 -12.94
C LYS A 142 -16.05 -17.21 -14.17
N LEU A 143 -15.02 -16.41 -13.93
CA LEU A 143 -14.11 -15.89 -14.94
C LEU A 143 -12.79 -16.67 -14.86
N VAL A 144 -12.36 -17.26 -15.97
CA VAL A 144 -11.05 -17.93 -16.07
C VAL A 144 -10.15 -17.08 -16.95
N PHE A 145 -9.18 -16.41 -16.35
CA PHE A 145 -8.18 -15.62 -17.06
C PHE A 145 -7.03 -16.52 -17.54
N ARG A 146 -7.00 -16.79 -18.85
CA ARG A 146 -6.08 -17.74 -19.51
C ARG A 146 -5.03 -17.07 -20.39
N TYR A 147 -4.79 -15.76 -20.22
CA TYR A 147 -3.78 -15.10 -21.03
C TYR A 147 -2.40 -15.74 -20.84
N ALA A 148 -1.94 -16.45 -21.87
CA ALA A 148 -0.67 -17.14 -21.91
C ALA A 148 0.23 -16.55 -23.00
N LEU A 149 1.54 -16.65 -22.81
CA LEU A 149 2.50 -16.31 -23.86
C LEU A 149 2.60 -17.45 -24.88
N PRO A 150 2.85 -17.15 -26.17
CA PRO A 150 2.95 -18.18 -27.20
C PRO A 150 4.10 -19.16 -26.93
N SER A 151 4.12 -20.29 -27.63
CA SER A 151 5.17 -21.32 -27.51
C SER A 151 6.58 -20.78 -27.73
N GLY A 152 6.75 -19.73 -28.56
CA GLY A 152 8.01 -19.01 -28.74
C GLY A 152 8.47 -18.22 -27.50
N GLY A 153 7.64 -18.05 -26.48
CA GLY A 153 8.01 -17.45 -25.20
C GLY A 153 8.34 -15.94 -25.23
N VAL A 154 8.25 -15.28 -26.39
CA VAL A 154 8.39 -13.83 -26.57
C VAL A 154 7.45 -13.35 -27.69
N THR A 155 6.79 -12.21 -27.50
CA THR A 155 5.85 -11.66 -28.50
C THR A 155 5.60 -10.16 -28.29
N PHE A 156 5.28 -9.44 -29.36
CA PHE A 156 4.77 -8.07 -29.24
C PHE A 156 3.28 -8.10 -28.84
N TYR A 157 2.92 -7.25 -27.89
CA TYR A 157 1.56 -7.15 -27.38
C TYR A 157 0.80 -5.98 -28.04
N GLY A 158 -0.44 -6.24 -28.47
CA GLY A 158 -1.35 -5.24 -29.05
C GLY A 158 -1.14 -4.92 -30.53
N LEU A 159 0.07 -5.07 -31.06
CA LEU A 159 0.38 -4.84 -32.48
C LEU A 159 0.27 -6.12 -33.32
N LYS A 160 -0.12 -5.95 -34.59
CA LYS A 160 -0.23 -7.00 -35.60
C LYS A 160 0.67 -6.70 -36.81
N PRO A 161 1.05 -7.73 -37.60
CA PRO A 161 1.81 -7.53 -38.84
C PRO A 161 1.11 -6.53 -39.77
N GLY A 162 1.86 -5.51 -40.21
CA GLY A 162 1.38 -4.47 -41.11
C GLY A 162 0.68 -3.29 -40.45
N ASP A 163 0.53 -3.27 -39.13
CA ASP A 163 -0.06 -2.13 -38.42
C ASP A 163 0.71 -0.83 -38.67
N ARG A 164 -0.03 0.27 -38.80
CA ARG A 164 0.54 1.64 -38.79
C ARG A 164 0.95 2.02 -37.37
N VAL A 165 2.12 2.63 -37.23
CA VAL A 165 2.73 3.00 -35.95
C VAL A 165 3.08 4.49 -35.98
N GLY A 166 2.40 5.24 -35.11
CA GLY A 166 2.57 6.68 -34.93
C GLY A 166 3.42 7.00 -33.70
N LYS A 167 3.78 8.27 -33.49
CA LYS A 167 4.58 8.67 -32.31
C LYS A 167 3.91 8.33 -30.96
N ASN A 168 2.58 8.28 -30.94
CA ASN A 168 1.79 7.94 -29.75
C ASN A 168 1.57 6.43 -29.58
N THR A 169 1.93 5.59 -30.56
CA THR A 169 1.77 4.14 -30.45
C THR A 169 2.73 3.57 -29.40
N PRO A 170 2.25 2.84 -28.38
CA PRO A 170 3.10 2.08 -27.48
C PRO A 170 3.61 0.80 -28.15
N ILE A 171 4.87 0.45 -27.93
CA ILE A 171 5.47 -0.80 -28.36
C ILE A 171 5.77 -1.62 -27.12
N GLN A 172 4.98 -2.68 -26.90
CA GLN A 172 5.11 -3.54 -25.74
C GLN A 172 5.60 -4.93 -26.15
N LEU A 173 6.59 -5.44 -25.42
CA LEU A 173 7.16 -6.77 -25.59
C LEU A 173 6.87 -7.60 -24.35
N HIS A 174 6.31 -8.78 -24.54
CA HIS A 174 6.09 -9.76 -23.47
C HIS A 174 7.03 -10.96 -23.63
N ALA A 175 7.53 -11.50 -22.53
CA ALA A 175 8.40 -12.67 -22.48
C ALA A 175 8.12 -13.54 -21.25
N ARG A 176 8.35 -14.86 -21.34
CA ARG A 176 8.13 -15.78 -20.22
C ARG A 176 8.97 -15.36 -19.02
N PRO A 177 8.40 -15.25 -17.81
CA PRO A 177 9.09 -14.54 -16.73
C PRO A 177 10.09 -15.42 -15.96
N THR A 178 9.90 -16.75 -15.94
CA THR A 178 10.82 -17.69 -15.28
C THR A 178 12.22 -17.58 -15.90
N GLY A 179 13.20 -17.19 -15.10
CA GLY A 179 14.60 -17.05 -15.55
C GLY A 179 14.88 -15.85 -16.48
N LEU A 180 13.90 -14.98 -16.76
CA LEU A 180 14.07 -13.85 -17.70
C LEU A 180 15.10 -12.84 -17.19
N ALA A 181 16.24 -12.69 -17.86
CA ALA A 181 17.31 -11.76 -17.46
C ALA A 181 17.14 -10.37 -18.08
N ALA A 182 16.69 -10.29 -19.34
CA ALA A 182 16.50 -9.03 -20.06
C ALA A 182 15.46 -9.15 -21.18
N MET A 183 14.85 -8.01 -21.52
CA MET A 183 13.99 -7.83 -22.69
C MET A 183 14.50 -6.63 -23.49
N THR A 184 14.62 -6.80 -24.80
CA THR A 184 15.14 -5.75 -25.70
C THR A 184 14.17 -5.55 -26.86
N ILE A 185 13.84 -4.30 -27.15
CA ILE A 185 13.10 -3.89 -28.34
C ILE A 185 14.07 -3.19 -29.28
N GLU A 186 14.12 -3.65 -30.52
CA GLU A 186 15.00 -3.15 -31.57
C GLU A 186 14.20 -2.71 -32.79
N ALA A 187 14.69 -1.69 -33.50
CA ALA A 187 14.17 -1.24 -34.79
C ALA A 187 15.30 -0.60 -35.60
N GLY A 188 15.31 -0.82 -36.92
CA GLY A 188 16.34 -0.25 -37.80
C GLY A 188 17.77 -0.67 -37.43
N GLY A 189 17.95 -1.90 -36.92
CA GLY A 189 19.25 -2.43 -36.51
C GLY A 189 19.82 -1.84 -35.21
N ARG A 190 19.02 -1.13 -34.41
CA ARG A 190 19.44 -0.51 -33.13
C ARG A 190 18.53 -0.92 -31.99
N VAL A 191 19.09 -0.96 -30.78
CA VAL A 191 18.32 -1.09 -29.53
C VAL A 191 17.59 0.21 -29.25
N VAL A 192 16.27 0.11 -29.11
CA VAL A 192 15.36 1.23 -28.85
C VAL A 192 15.01 1.29 -27.37
N HIS A 193 14.86 0.11 -26.75
CA HIS A 193 14.53 -0.03 -25.34
C HIS A 193 15.11 -1.31 -24.77
N GLU A 194 15.57 -1.25 -23.53
CA GLU A 194 16.09 -2.41 -22.81
C GLU A 194 15.56 -2.39 -21.38
N TRP A 195 15.02 -3.53 -20.95
CA TRP A 195 14.73 -3.82 -19.57
C TRP A 195 15.67 -4.91 -19.08
N LYS A 196 16.24 -4.74 -17.88
CA LYS A 196 17.10 -5.72 -17.20
C LYS A 196 16.54 -6.07 -15.85
N ARG A 197 16.65 -7.33 -15.47
CA ARG A 197 16.25 -7.79 -14.14
C ARG A 197 17.06 -7.08 -13.05
N SER A 198 16.36 -6.68 -12.00
CA SER A 198 16.87 -6.10 -10.76
C SER A 198 16.26 -6.83 -9.55
N THR A 199 16.72 -6.50 -8.35
CA THR A 199 16.18 -7.00 -7.08
C THR A 199 14.68 -6.72 -6.89
N HIS A 200 14.16 -5.66 -7.52
CA HIS A 200 12.75 -5.22 -7.40
C HIS A 200 11.90 -5.60 -8.63
N SER A 201 12.45 -6.38 -9.56
CA SER A 201 11.77 -6.75 -10.80
C SER A 201 10.65 -7.77 -10.64
N GLY A 202 10.56 -8.47 -9.50
CA GLY A 202 9.60 -9.54 -9.29
C GLY A 202 9.56 -10.55 -10.44
N ASN A 203 8.35 -10.89 -10.88
CA ASN A 203 8.11 -11.79 -12.00
C ASN A 203 7.72 -11.04 -13.29
N THR A 204 8.29 -9.83 -13.47
CA THR A 204 8.05 -9.00 -14.66
C THR A 204 8.18 -9.82 -15.93
N PHE A 205 7.14 -9.73 -16.76
CA PHE A 205 7.03 -10.44 -18.04
C PHE A 205 6.83 -9.48 -19.22
N ALA A 206 6.75 -8.17 -18.96
CA ALA A 206 6.39 -7.16 -19.96
C ALA A 206 7.26 -5.91 -19.82
N THR A 207 7.62 -5.31 -20.97
CA THR A 207 8.26 -3.99 -21.03
C THR A 207 7.68 -3.19 -22.18
N SER A 208 7.65 -1.86 -22.05
CA SER A 208 7.06 -0.97 -23.06
C SER A 208 7.90 0.27 -23.30
N VAL A 209 7.84 0.78 -24.54
CA VAL A 209 8.43 2.05 -24.95
C VAL A 209 7.47 2.79 -25.89
N SER A 210 7.46 4.11 -25.86
CA SER A 210 6.72 4.90 -26.85
C SER A 210 7.43 4.81 -28.21
N ALA A 211 6.65 4.63 -29.29
CA ALA A 211 7.16 4.66 -30.65
C ALA A 211 7.74 6.03 -31.06
N ARG A 212 7.55 7.11 -30.28
CA ARG A 212 8.30 8.37 -30.44
C ARG A 212 9.82 8.17 -30.43
N SER A 213 10.30 7.09 -29.82
CA SER A 213 11.71 6.70 -29.84
C SER A 213 12.23 6.30 -31.23
N ILE A 214 11.35 5.95 -32.18
CA ILE A 214 11.68 5.50 -33.54
C ILE A 214 10.98 6.29 -34.64
N VAL A 215 9.72 6.68 -34.46
CA VAL A 215 8.92 7.41 -35.46
C VAL A 215 9.42 8.85 -35.60
N GLY A 216 9.81 9.22 -36.82
CA GLY A 216 10.50 10.48 -37.13
C GLY A 216 12.02 10.44 -36.90
N ARG A 217 12.57 9.32 -36.43
CA ARG A 217 14.02 9.06 -36.37
C ARG A 217 14.47 8.03 -37.40
N LEU A 218 13.60 7.09 -37.72
CA LEU A 218 13.69 6.20 -38.88
C LEU A 218 12.81 6.74 -40.01
N PRO A 219 13.10 6.41 -41.28
CA PRO A 219 12.22 6.76 -42.40
C PRO A 219 10.82 6.19 -42.22
N ASP A 220 9.80 6.97 -42.61
CA ASP A 220 8.43 6.47 -42.72
C ASP A 220 8.35 5.37 -43.80
N GLY A 221 7.43 4.42 -43.61
CA GLY A 221 7.28 3.24 -44.46
C GLY A 221 7.50 1.92 -43.72
N PRO A 222 7.68 0.81 -44.46
CA PRO A 222 7.87 -0.51 -43.87
C PRO A 222 9.09 -0.56 -42.94
N ALA A 223 8.89 -1.09 -41.74
CA ALA A 223 9.95 -1.33 -40.77
C ALA A 223 9.76 -2.68 -40.08
N MET A 224 10.84 -3.22 -39.53
CA MET A 224 10.81 -4.43 -38.71
C MET A 224 11.08 -4.07 -37.25
N LEU A 225 10.14 -4.42 -36.37
CA LEU A 225 10.39 -4.47 -34.93
C LEU A 225 10.96 -5.85 -34.58
N ARG A 226 12.04 -5.88 -33.81
CA ARG A 226 12.64 -7.11 -33.32
C ARG A 226 12.64 -7.09 -31.80
N GLY A 227 12.03 -8.11 -31.20
CA GLY A 227 11.96 -8.30 -29.75
C GLY A 227 12.84 -9.45 -29.32
N VAL A 228 13.70 -9.25 -28.32
CA VAL A 228 14.63 -10.27 -27.82
C VAL A 228 14.41 -10.46 -26.32
N ALA A 229 14.22 -11.70 -25.89
CA ALA A 229 14.20 -12.10 -24.49
C ALA A 229 15.45 -12.93 -24.19
N ARG A 230 16.24 -12.53 -23.20
CA ARG A 230 17.43 -13.27 -22.74
C ARG A 230 17.17 -13.84 -21.35
N TYR A 231 17.63 -15.06 -21.11
CA TYR A 231 17.40 -15.80 -19.87
C TYR A 231 18.71 -16.05 -19.12
N GLN A 232 18.60 -16.33 -17.83
CA GLN A 232 19.73 -16.53 -16.90
C GLN A 232 20.57 -17.76 -17.23
N ASP A 233 19.99 -18.75 -17.90
CA ASP A 233 20.68 -19.95 -18.42
C ASP A 233 21.45 -19.67 -19.73
N GLY A 234 21.43 -18.44 -20.22
CA GLY A 234 22.06 -18.03 -21.48
C GLY A 234 21.16 -18.20 -22.71
N ALA A 235 19.98 -18.81 -22.57
CA ALA A 235 19.03 -18.94 -23.68
C ALA A 235 18.57 -17.56 -24.14
N SER A 236 18.30 -17.43 -25.44
CA SER A 236 17.75 -16.22 -26.03
C SER A 236 16.67 -16.59 -27.03
N VAL A 237 15.52 -15.91 -26.96
CA VAL A 237 14.44 -16.09 -27.92
C VAL A 237 14.10 -14.75 -28.56
N THR A 238 13.75 -14.78 -29.84
CA THR A 238 13.48 -13.59 -30.65
C THR A 238 12.12 -13.69 -31.30
N THR A 239 11.45 -12.56 -31.47
CA THR A 239 10.27 -12.37 -32.32
C THR A 239 10.50 -11.18 -33.24
N GLU A 240 9.89 -11.23 -34.43
CA GLU A 240 9.91 -10.11 -35.38
C GLU A 240 8.47 -9.73 -35.76
N LEU A 241 8.24 -8.44 -35.98
CA LEU A 241 6.94 -7.91 -36.34
C LEU A 241 7.10 -6.81 -37.41
N PRO A 242 6.66 -7.06 -38.65
CA PRO A 242 6.65 -6.01 -39.67
C PRO A 242 5.55 -5.00 -39.34
N VAL A 243 5.87 -3.71 -39.44
CA VAL A 243 4.96 -2.59 -39.20
C VAL A 243 5.18 -1.51 -40.25
N VAL A 244 4.31 -0.50 -40.29
CA VAL A 244 4.47 0.70 -41.14
C VAL A 244 4.64 1.92 -40.23
N LEU A 245 5.85 2.49 -40.20
CA LEU A 245 6.10 3.73 -39.48
C LEU A 245 5.47 4.89 -40.25
N ASP A 246 4.73 5.74 -39.54
CA ASP A 246 4.08 6.90 -40.12
C ASP A 246 4.10 8.05 -39.11
N SER A 247 4.93 9.05 -39.40
CA SER A 247 5.13 10.21 -38.52
C SER A 247 3.91 11.12 -38.41
N THR A 248 2.96 10.99 -39.34
CA THR A 248 1.70 11.73 -39.37
C THR A 248 0.53 10.96 -38.76
N PHE A 249 0.67 9.64 -38.61
CA PHE A 249 -0.36 8.80 -38.02
C PHE A 249 -0.50 9.06 -36.52
N HIS A 250 -1.74 9.32 -36.09
CA HIS A 250 -2.14 9.29 -34.70
C HIS A 250 -2.93 8.02 -34.46
N ASP A 251 -2.38 7.10 -33.67
CA ASP A 251 -3.01 5.83 -33.41
C ASP A 251 -4.22 6.01 -32.48
N PRO A 252 -5.46 5.78 -32.95
CA PRO A 252 -6.65 6.02 -32.14
C PRO A 252 -6.98 4.83 -31.24
N ARG A 253 -6.25 3.71 -31.36
CA ARG A 253 -6.58 2.47 -30.66
C ARG A 253 -6.29 2.62 -29.17
N PRO A 254 -7.28 2.39 -28.29
CA PRO A 254 -7.01 2.30 -26.86
C PRO A 254 -6.20 1.02 -26.60
N MET A 255 -4.97 1.16 -26.12
CA MET A 255 -4.13 0.00 -25.83
C MET A 255 -4.70 -0.77 -24.62
N PRO A 256 -4.93 -2.08 -24.72
CA PRO A 256 -5.30 -2.91 -23.57
C PRO A 256 -4.23 -2.85 -22.49
N ASP A 257 -4.63 -2.67 -21.24
CA ASP A 257 -3.71 -2.57 -20.11
C ASP A 257 -3.40 -3.97 -19.55
N ALA A 258 -2.17 -4.45 -19.77
CA ALA A 258 -1.73 -5.77 -19.34
C ALA A 258 -1.34 -5.87 -17.86
N ARG A 259 -1.59 -4.83 -17.04
CA ARG A 259 -1.30 -4.86 -15.59
C ARG A 259 -2.28 -5.73 -14.81
N ALA A 260 -3.51 -5.93 -15.30
CA ALA A 260 -4.49 -6.80 -14.65
C ALA A 260 -5.38 -7.54 -15.65
N ALA A 261 -6.08 -8.58 -15.21
CA ALA A 261 -7.13 -9.22 -16.00
C ALA A 261 -8.30 -8.26 -16.24
N ILE A 262 -8.69 -7.49 -15.21
CA ILE A 262 -9.66 -6.40 -15.31
C ILE A 262 -9.02 -5.13 -14.72
N VAL A 263 -8.87 -4.09 -15.55
CA VAL A 263 -8.35 -2.79 -15.12
C VAL A 263 -9.43 -1.72 -15.23
N PHE A 264 -9.66 -0.97 -14.15
CA PHE A 264 -10.35 0.31 -14.18
C PHE A 264 -9.29 1.41 -14.25
N ALA A 265 -9.20 2.07 -15.40
CA ALA A 265 -8.09 2.95 -15.75
C ALA A 265 -8.51 4.42 -15.80
N GLY A 266 -8.24 5.16 -14.72
CA GLY A 266 -8.24 6.61 -14.76
C GLY A 266 -7.07 7.16 -15.57
N ARG A 267 -7.21 8.39 -16.07
CA ARG A 267 -6.15 9.04 -16.86
C ARG A 267 -4.98 9.52 -15.98
N GLY A 268 -5.22 9.70 -14.68
CA GLY A 268 -4.21 10.16 -13.72
C GLY A 268 -3.95 11.65 -13.83
N SER A 269 -2.68 12.07 -13.80
CA SER A 269 -2.27 13.49 -13.88
C SER A 269 -2.83 14.21 -15.12
N ASP A 270 -3.34 15.42 -14.91
CA ASP A 270 -3.87 16.32 -15.93
C ASP A 270 -3.25 17.72 -15.73
N GLY A 271 -2.45 18.18 -16.71
CA GLY A 271 -1.79 19.49 -16.64
C GLY A 271 -0.52 19.56 -15.76
N PRO A 272 0.03 20.78 -15.59
CA PRO A 272 1.30 21.00 -14.88
C PRO A 272 1.13 20.96 -13.35
N ALA A 273 2.25 20.78 -12.65
CA ALA A 273 2.32 21.03 -11.20
C ALA A 273 2.19 22.53 -10.90
N ILE A 274 1.50 22.85 -9.81
CA ILE A 274 1.27 24.20 -9.31
C ILE A 274 1.78 24.25 -7.87
N GLU A 275 2.86 25.00 -7.65
CA GLU A 275 3.51 25.09 -6.33
C GLU A 275 2.62 25.80 -5.30
N LEU A 276 2.73 25.35 -4.05
CA LEU A 276 2.15 26.04 -2.89
C LEU A 276 2.94 27.32 -2.60
N THR A 277 2.24 28.37 -2.15
CA THR A 277 2.83 29.64 -1.69
C THR A 277 2.82 29.78 -0.17
N ARG A 278 2.14 28.87 0.52
CA ARG A 278 2.12 28.72 1.98
C ARG A 278 2.06 27.24 2.33
N ASP A 279 2.71 26.84 3.43
CA ASP A 279 2.68 25.47 3.92
C ASP A 279 1.23 25.00 4.10
N GLY A 280 0.93 23.80 3.59
CA GLY A 280 -0.29 23.07 3.96
C GLY A 280 -0.03 22.32 5.25
N ARG A 281 -0.65 22.73 6.36
CA ARG A 281 -0.50 22.04 7.65
C ARG A 281 -1.51 20.91 7.75
N ARG A 282 -1.19 19.84 8.49
CA ARG A 282 -2.21 18.84 8.85
C ARG A 282 -3.42 19.54 9.48
N GLY A 283 -4.62 19.13 9.07
CA GLY A 283 -5.88 19.76 9.48
C GLY A 283 -6.33 20.94 8.60
N ASP A 284 -5.43 21.56 7.82
CA ASP A 284 -5.82 22.63 6.91
C ASP A 284 -6.78 22.11 5.83
N ARG A 285 -7.76 22.95 5.45
CA ARG A 285 -8.58 22.72 4.25
C ARG A 285 -8.24 23.67 3.10
N THR A 286 -7.40 24.67 3.34
CA THR A 286 -7.09 25.71 2.35
C THR A 286 -5.66 25.56 1.86
N LEU A 287 -5.46 25.58 0.55
CA LEU A 287 -4.14 25.57 -0.09
C LEU A 287 -3.96 26.88 -0.85
N ALA A 288 -2.92 27.64 -0.51
CA ALA A 288 -2.53 28.83 -1.26
C ALA A 288 -1.58 28.39 -2.38
N LEU A 289 -1.95 28.69 -3.63
CA LEU A 289 -1.25 28.23 -4.82
C LEU A 289 -0.55 29.41 -5.52
N ARG A 290 0.43 29.11 -6.36
CA ARG A 290 1.05 30.12 -7.22
C ARG A 290 0.08 30.66 -8.28
N ASN A 291 -0.70 29.78 -8.88
CA ASN A 291 -1.74 30.11 -9.85
C ASN A 291 -2.83 29.03 -9.81
N ALA A 292 -4.08 29.40 -9.51
CA ALA A 292 -5.21 28.46 -9.53
C ALA A 292 -6.04 28.54 -10.83
N GLU A 293 -5.58 29.27 -11.84
CA GLU A 293 -6.24 29.36 -13.14
C GLU A 293 -6.47 27.97 -13.76
N GLY A 294 -7.70 27.72 -14.21
CA GLY A 294 -8.11 26.44 -14.78
C GLY A 294 -8.58 25.38 -13.77
N LEU A 295 -8.38 25.61 -12.47
CA LEU A 295 -8.99 24.81 -11.40
C LEU A 295 -10.41 25.29 -11.12
N ARG A 296 -11.31 24.36 -10.79
CA ARG A 296 -12.71 24.65 -10.45
C ARG A 296 -13.23 23.69 -9.38
N PRO A 297 -14.31 24.05 -8.65
CA PRO A 297 -15.05 23.12 -7.82
C PRO A 297 -15.35 21.80 -8.54
N GLY A 298 -15.18 20.68 -7.83
CA GLY A 298 -15.35 19.33 -8.34
C GLY A 298 -14.10 18.70 -8.96
N ASP A 299 -13.09 19.49 -9.35
CA ASP A 299 -11.82 18.96 -9.84
C ASP A 299 -11.10 18.14 -8.76
N GLY A 300 -10.48 17.03 -9.16
CA GLY A 300 -9.55 16.29 -8.32
C GLY A 300 -8.15 16.89 -8.40
N ILE A 301 -7.45 16.93 -7.27
CA ILE A 301 -6.05 17.34 -7.15
C ILE A 301 -5.25 16.28 -6.41
N HIS A 302 -4.04 16.01 -6.89
CA HIS A 302 -2.99 15.26 -6.22
C HIS A 302 -2.01 16.27 -5.61
N LEU A 303 -1.74 16.12 -4.32
CA LEU A 303 -0.76 16.89 -3.56
C LEU A 303 0.49 16.03 -3.39
N GLU A 304 1.66 16.64 -3.54
CA GLU A 304 2.94 15.98 -3.27
C GLU A 304 3.90 16.96 -2.57
N ALA A 305 4.62 16.46 -1.56
CA ALA A 305 5.82 17.10 -1.03
C ALA A 305 7.04 16.20 -1.32
N PRO A 306 7.90 16.56 -2.29
CA PRO A 306 9.03 15.76 -2.71
C PRO A 306 9.92 15.28 -1.55
N ALA A 307 10.50 14.07 -1.67
CA ALA A 307 11.46 13.55 -0.70
C ALA A 307 12.84 14.23 -0.86
N THR A 308 12.95 15.49 -0.42
CA THR A 308 14.17 16.30 -0.53
C THR A 308 15.33 15.69 0.27
N PRO A 309 16.60 16.02 -0.06
CA PRO A 309 17.74 15.61 0.76
C PRO A 309 17.61 16.06 2.23
N ALA A 310 16.98 17.20 2.49
CA ALA A 310 16.73 17.68 3.85
C ALA A 310 15.73 16.77 4.58
N TRP A 311 14.60 16.48 3.94
CA TRP A 311 13.59 15.58 4.50
C TRP A 311 14.11 14.16 4.70
N LYS A 312 14.90 13.62 3.76
CA LYS A 312 15.53 12.29 3.91
C LYS A 312 16.50 12.23 5.08
N ARG A 313 17.27 13.30 5.33
CA ARG A 313 18.13 13.39 6.53
C ARG A 313 17.30 13.44 7.81
N LEU A 314 16.23 14.25 7.84
CA LEU A 314 15.32 14.36 8.97
C LEU A 314 14.71 13.01 9.33
N THR A 315 14.25 12.27 8.33
CA THR A 315 13.58 10.97 8.46
C THR A 315 14.52 9.77 8.45
N LYS A 316 15.84 10.01 8.41
CA LYS A 316 16.88 8.98 8.29
C LYS A 316 16.65 7.99 7.13
N ASN A 317 15.91 8.40 6.11
CA ASN A 317 15.44 7.54 5.04
C ASN A 317 16.57 7.17 4.08
N ALA A 318 16.96 5.89 4.10
CA ALA A 318 17.96 5.32 3.19
C ALA A 318 17.40 4.95 1.81
N CYS A 319 16.07 4.85 1.68
CA CYS A 319 15.43 4.53 0.41
C CYS A 319 15.54 5.71 -0.58
N THR A 320 16.12 5.44 -1.73
CA THR A 320 16.44 6.46 -2.74
C THR A 320 15.30 6.69 -3.74
N TRP A 321 14.26 5.86 -3.69
CA TRP A 321 13.14 5.86 -4.62
C TRP A 321 11.80 5.78 -3.86
N GLY A 322 10.69 5.76 -4.59
CA GLY A 322 9.35 5.59 -4.01
C GLY A 322 8.60 6.89 -3.78
N ARG A 323 7.49 6.76 -3.07
CA ARG A 323 6.50 7.81 -2.79
C ARG A 323 6.28 7.90 -1.29
N TYR A 324 6.12 9.11 -0.76
CA TYR A 324 6.12 9.33 0.69
C TYR A 324 5.00 10.27 1.13
N ARG A 325 5.07 11.55 0.75
CA ARG A 325 4.09 12.56 1.15
C ARG A 325 3.21 12.90 -0.02
N GLU A 326 2.14 12.14 -0.19
CA GLU A 326 1.13 12.34 -1.23
C GLU A 326 -0.27 12.24 -0.63
N TYR A 327 -1.21 13.01 -1.19
CA TYR A 327 -2.63 12.92 -0.83
C TYR A 327 -3.50 13.40 -1.99
N GLU A 328 -4.65 12.76 -2.21
CA GLU A 328 -5.61 13.20 -3.22
C GLU A 328 -6.86 13.80 -2.58
N LEU A 329 -7.34 14.91 -3.16
CA LEU A 329 -8.44 15.72 -2.63
C LEU A 329 -9.33 16.23 -3.77
N GLN A 330 -10.61 16.41 -3.50
CA GLN A 330 -11.51 17.14 -4.39
C GLN A 330 -11.57 18.62 -3.96
N ILE A 331 -11.57 19.52 -4.94
CA ILE A 331 -11.77 20.96 -4.71
C ILE A 331 -13.25 21.25 -4.45
N GLU A 332 -13.56 21.93 -3.36
CA GLU A 332 -14.91 22.47 -3.10
C GLU A 332 -15.08 23.89 -3.61
N ARG A 333 -14.03 24.71 -3.50
CA ARG A 333 -14.11 26.15 -3.79
C ARG A 333 -12.77 26.70 -4.27
N VAL A 334 -12.82 27.69 -5.16
CA VAL A 334 -11.65 28.43 -5.66
C VAL A 334 -11.91 29.92 -5.51
N GLU A 335 -10.99 30.63 -4.84
CA GLU A 335 -11.02 32.09 -4.66
C GLU A 335 -9.65 32.69 -4.95
N GLY A 336 -9.52 33.38 -6.09
CA GLY A 336 -8.22 33.83 -6.56
C GLY A 336 -7.26 32.64 -6.70
N ASN A 337 -6.15 32.67 -5.99
CA ASN A 337 -5.16 31.60 -5.95
C ASN A 337 -5.27 30.67 -4.74
N VAL A 338 -6.39 30.71 -4.01
CA VAL A 338 -6.64 29.83 -2.87
C VAL A 338 -7.71 28.81 -3.24
N VAL A 339 -7.41 27.53 -3.00
CA VAL A 339 -8.38 26.44 -3.15
C VAL A 339 -8.79 25.93 -1.77
N THR A 340 -10.08 25.64 -1.60
CA THR A 340 -10.62 24.92 -0.43
C THR A 340 -10.87 23.48 -0.83
N ALA A 341 -10.25 22.55 -0.12
CA ALA A 341 -10.39 21.11 -0.29
C ALA A 341 -11.59 20.56 0.49
N SER A 342 -12.10 19.42 0.01
CA SER A 342 -13.24 18.69 0.58
C SER A 342 -13.00 18.00 1.92
N GLN A 343 -11.74 17.85 2.30
CA GLN A 343 -11.30 17.21 3.53
C GLN A 343 -10.05 17.93 4.04
N PRO A 344 -9.79 17.89 5.36
CA PRO A 344 -8.54 18.38 5.92
C PRO A 344 -7.34 17.57 5.40
N LEU A 345 -6.16 18.19 5.36
CA LEU A 345 -4.91 17.47 5.11
C LEU A 345 -4.61 16.50 6.24
N ARG A 346 -4.15 15.29 5.90
CA ARG A 346 -3.73 14.25 6.87
C ARG A 346 -2.31 14.43 7.39
N ILE A 347 -1.48 15.12 6.62
CA ILE A 347 -0.06 15.39 6.89
C ILE A 347 0.31 16.76 6.31
N GLU A 348 1.53 17.20 6.58
CA GLU A 348 2.06 18.49 6.16
C GLU A 348 2.66 18.45 4.75
N PHE A 349 2.50 19.55 4.03
CA PHE A 349 3.05 19.82 2.70
C PHE A 349 3.85 21.12 2.73
N PRO A 350 5.14 21.08 3.12
CA PRO A 350 5.96 22.28 3.27
C PRO A 350 6.38 22.90 1.93
N VAL A 351 6.29 24.23 1.82
CA VAL A 351 6.79 24.98 0.66
C VAL A 351 8.30 24.83 0.51
N ALA A 352 9.02 24.72 1.63
CA ALA A 352 10.48 24.53 1.64
C ALA A 352 10.93 23.22 0.95
N ASP A 353 10.03 22.23 0.84
CA ASP A 353 10.29 20.97 0.14
C ASP A 353 9.82 21.00 -1.33
N GLY A 354 9.30 22.13 -1.81
CA GLY A 354 8.75 22.27 -3.15
C GLY A 354 7.36 21.62 -3.30
N ALA A 355 6.54 21.64 -2.25
CA ALA A 355 5.20 21.07 -2.29
C ALA A 355 4.34 21.69 -3.40
N PHE A 356 3.56 20.85 -4.09
CA PHE A 356 2.72 21.27 -5.20
C PHE A 356 1.38 20.52 -5.23
N VAL A 357 0.42 21.08 -5.95
CA VAL A 357 -0.77 20.36 -6.42
C VAL A 357 -0.66 20.08 -7.92
N ARG A 358 -1.29 19.01 -8.39
CA ARG A 358 -1.54 18.78 -9.82
C ARG A 358 -2.98 18.31 -9.99
N LYS A 359 -3.67 18.82 -11.00
CA LYS A 359 -5.00 18.32 -11.34
C LYS A 359 -4.91 16.86 -11.79
N ILE A 360 -5.94 16.09 -11.48
CA ILE A 360 -6.05 14.68 -11.86
C ILE A 360 -7.43 14.38 -12.45
N ALA A 361 -7.47 13.32 -13.26
CA ALA A 361 -8.67 12.78 -13.87
C ALA A 361 -8.79 11.29 -13.51
N PRO A 362 -9.30 10.97 -12.30
CA PRO A 362 -9.55 9.60 -11.90
C PRO A 362 -10.76 9.02 -12.63
N ILE A 363 -10.78 7.70 -12.82
CA ILE A 363 -12.01 6.97 -13.16
C ILE A 363 -12.89 6.89 -11.91
N GLN A 364 -14.21 7.01 -12.06
CA GLN A 364 -15.11 7.09 -10.91
C GLN A 364 -16.27 6.13 -10.98
N ARG A 365 -16.72 5.66 -9.80
CA ARG A 365 -18.01 4.98 -9.60
C ARG A 365 -18.13 3.67 -10.41
N CYS A 366 -17.01 2.95 -10.54
CA CYS A 366 -16.93 1.69 -11.25
C CYS A 366 -16.73 0.52 -10.30
N GLY A 367 -17.06 -0.69 -10.73
CA GLY A 367 -16.83 -1.84 -9.85
C GLY A 367 -16.98 -3.21 -10.47
N VAL A 368 -16.69 -4.20 -9.64
CA VAL A 368 -16.91 -5.62 -9.92
C VAL A 368 -17.75 -6.23 -8.81
N GLU A 369 -18.71 -7.07 -9.18
CA GLU A 369 -19.68 -7.65 -8.25
C GLU A 369 -19.94 -9.13 -8.54
N ASP A 370 -20.00 -9.94 -7.49
CA ASP A 370 -20.68 -11.25 -7.49
C ASP A 370 -20.15 -12.29 -8.51
N PHE A 371 -18.84 -12.50 -8.59
CA PHE A 371 -18.21 -13.55 -9.40
C PHE A 371 -16.89 -14.05 -8.82
N SER A 372 -16.43 -15.22 -9.25
CA SER A 372 -15.05 -15.68 -9.01
C SER A 372 -14.14 -15.44 -10.21
N LEU A 373 -12.86 -15.18 -9.96
CA LEU A 373 -11.82 -15.02 -10.99
C LEU A 373 -10.64 -15.93 -10.68
N GLU A 374 -10.32 -16.83 -11.59
CA GLU A 374 -9.14 -17.71 -11.53
C GLU A 374 -8.15 -17.35 -12.63
N GLN A 375 -6.90 -17.08 -12.29
CA GLN A 375 -5.83 -16.92 -13.28
C GLN A 375 -5.04 -18.23 -13.43
N THR A 376 -4.89 -18.71 -14.66
CA THR A 376 -4.29 -20.03 -14.92
C THR A 376 -2.79 -19.99 -15.19
N GLU A 377 -2.24 -18.81 -15.47
CA GLU A 377 -0.85 -18.63 -15.87
C GLU A 377 -0.02 -17.91 -14.83
N ASN A 378 1.23 -18.32 -14.63
CA ASN A 378 2.20 -17.62 -13.78
C ASN A 378 2.78 -16.37 -14.46
N LEU A 379 1.91 -15.42 -14.77
CA LEU A 379 2.26 -14.08 -15.24
C LEU A 379 2.00 -13.07 -14.14
N TRP A 380 2.84 -12.05 -14.04
CA TRP A 380 2.77 -11.03 -13.00
C TRP A 380 1.68 -9.98 -13.27
N ILE A 381 0.43 -10.46 -13.25
CA ILE A 381 -0.79 -9.76 -13.61
C ILE A 381 -1.70 -9.73 -12.38
N THR A 382 -2.26 -8.57 -12.07
CA THR A 382 -3.27 -8.43 -11.01
C THR A 382 -4.62 -9.01 -11.46
N SER A 383 -5.46 -9.52 -10.58
CA SER A 383 -6.79 -9.99 -11.01
C SER A 383 -7.72 -8.81 -11.31
N VAL A 384 -7.89 -7.89 -10.34
CA VAL A 384 -8.65 -6.64 -10.53
C VAL A 384 -7.84 -5.45 -10.02
N LEU A 385 -7.64 -4.43 -10.88
CA LEU A 385 -6.87 -3.24 -10.54
C LEU A 385 -7.70 -1.96 -10.71
N PHE A 386 -7.80 -1.18 -9.63
CA PHE A 386 -8.30 0.19 -9.64
C PHE A 386 -7.12 1.16 -9.71
N SER A 387 -6.81 1.68 -10.91
CA SER A 387 -5.66 2.55 -11.17
C SER A 387 -6.14 3.98 -11.40
N HIS A 388 -5.68 4.95 -10.59
CA HIS A 388 -6.20 6.33 -10.66
C HIS A 388 -7.72 6.36 -10.51
N ALA A 389 -8.25 5.80 -9.43
CA ALA A 389 -9.66 5.45 -9.31
C ALA A 389 -10.28 6.02 -8.04
N TRP A 390 -11.44 6.67 -8.15
CA TRP A 390 -12.19 7.21 -7.02
C TRP A 390 -13.55 6.53 -6.88
N ASN A 391 -14.04 6.31 -5.67
CA ASN A 391 -15.38 5.76 -5.43
C ASN A 391 -15.63 4.44 -6.20
N CYS A 392 -14.62 3.58 -6.32
CA CYS A 392 -14.72 2.31 -7.04
C CYS A 392 -14.76 1.13 -6.07
N TRP A 393 -15.33 0.00 -6.46
CA TRP A 393 -15.50 -1.13 -5.53
C TRP A 393 -15.32 -2.51 -6.15
N ALA A 394 -14.92 -3.46 -5.31
CA ALA A 394 -15.12 -4.88 -5.52
C ALA A 394 -15.98 -5.43 -4.38
N ARG A 395 -17.10 -6.09 -4.69
CA ARG A 395 -18.00 -6.68 -3.69
C ARG A 395 -18.40 -8.11 -4.08
N GLY A 396 -18.32 -9.07 -3.18
CA GLY A 396 -18.76 -10.44 -3.51
C GLY A 396 -17.84 -11.12 -4.52
N VAL A 397 -16.54 -10.81 -4.50
CA VAL A 397 -15.57 -11.29 -5.50
C VAL A 397 -14.56 -12.24 -4.87
N ASN A 398 -14.47 -13.46 -5.41
CA ASN A 398 -13.46 -14.44 -5.01
C ASN A 398 -12.35 -14.52 -6.04
N VAL A 399 -11.10 -14.48 -5.61
CA VAL A 399 -9.94 -14.61 -6.50
C VAL A 399 -9.18 -15.88 -6.15
N LYS A 400 -8.86 -16.68 -7.16
CA LYS A 400 -7.98 -17.84 -7.04
C LYS A 400 -6.73 -17.63 -7.88
N LYS A 401 -5.56 -17.81 -7.26
CA LYS A 401 -4.25 -17.76 -7.92
C LYS A 401 -4.01 -16.46 -8.71
N CYS A 402 -3.96 -15.33 -8.02
CA CYS A 402 -3.58 -14.09 -8.68
C CYS A 402 -2.10 -14.12 -9.15
N GLY A 403 -1.77 -13.35 -10.18
CA GLY A 403 -0.39 -13.23 -10.65
C GLY A 403 0.46 -12.29 -9.78
N ARG A 404 -0.09 -11.12 -9.47
CA ARG A 404 0.54 -10.08 -8.65
C ARG A 404 -0.30 -9.72 -7.43
N PHE A 405 -1.45 -9.09 -7.61
CA PHE A 405 -2.39 -8.78 -6.53
C PHE A 405 -3.76 -9.39 -6.87
N PRO A 406 -4.59 -9.78 -5.88
CA PRO A 406 -5.94 -10.23 -6.14
C PRO A 406 -6.79 -9.03 -6.58
N VAL A 407 -7.37 -8.29 -5.63
CA VAL A 407 -8.01 -6.99 -5.87
C VAL A 407 -7.13 -5.91 -5.24
N TYR A 408 -6.83 -4.84 -5.99
CA TYR A 408 -5.86 -3.85 -5.54
C TYR A 408 -6.18 -2.43 -6.03
N GLY A 409 -5.94 -1.44 -5.19
CA GLY A 409 -5.94 -0.01 -5.55
C GLY A 409 -4.53 0.52 -5.74
N SER A 410 -4.32 1.38 -6.74
CA SER A 410 -3.07 2.13 -6.93
C SER A 410 -3.38 3.57 -7.34
N GLN A 411 -2.94 4.55 -6.54
CA GLN A 411 -3.38 5.95 -6.67
C GLN A 411 -4.92 6.01 -6.68
N ALA A 412 -5.54 5.52 -5.62
CA ALA A 412 -6.98 5.41 -5.53
C ALA A 412 -7.51 6.10 -4.29
N LYS A 413 -8.77 6.55 -4.33
CA LYS A 413 -9.41 7.24 -3.21
C LYS A 413 -10.82 6.73 -3.01
N TRP A 414 -11.29 6.61 -1.76
CA TRP A 414 -12.68 6.23 -1.50
C TRP A 414 -13.09 4.91 -2.16
N CYS A 415 -12.15 3.98 -2.32
CA CYS A 415 -12.43 2.68 -2.91
C CYS A 415 -12.79 1.67 -1.83
N GLU A 416 -13.59 0.66 -2.20
CA GLU A 416 -14.01 -0.43 -1.32
C GLU A 416 -13.62 -1.81 -1.85
N ILE A 417 -13.13 -2.68 -0.97
CA ILE A 417 -13.00 -4.11 -1.22
C ILE A 417 -13.79 -4.82 -0.13
N ARG A 418 -14.88 -5.49 -0.49
CA ARG A 418 -15.86 -6.01 0.45
C ARG A 418 -16.29 -7.43 0.14
N ASP A 419 -16.54 -8.24 1.16
CA ASP A 419 -17.20 -9.54 1.03
C ASP A 419 -16.50 -10.46 0.01
N GLY A 420 -15.24 -10.85 0.24
CA GLY A 420 -14.49 -11.61 -0.77
C GLY A 420 -13.38 -12.50 -0.20
N THR A 421 -13.06 -13.56 -0.93
CA THR A 421 -11.99 -14.50 -0.57
C THR A 421 -10.86 -14.47 -1.59
N PHE A 422 -9.62 -14.29 -1.15
CA PHE A 422 -8.43 -14.31 -1.99
C PHE A 422 -7.51 -15.48 -1.65
N ASP A 423 -7.54 -16.52 -2.50
CA ASP A 423 -6.81 -17.76 -2.31
C ASP A 423 -5.59 -17.85 -3.24
N ASP A 424 -4.41 -17.68 -2.64
CA ASP A 424 -3.10 -17.98 -3.22
C ASP A 424 -2.69 -17.04 -4.38
N ALA A 425 -1.39 -17.02 -4.65
CA ALA A 425 -0.77 -16.27 -5.74
C ALA A 425 0.27 -17.15 -6.45
N TRP A 426 0.40 -16.97 -7.77
CA TRP A 426 1.41 -17.67 -8.56
C TRP A 426 2.83 -17.31 -8.16
N PHE A 427 3.09 -16.02 -7.93
CA PHE A 427 4.42 -15.52 -7.63
C PHE A 427 4.47 -14.82 -6.28
N LYS A 428 5.27 -15.41 -5.38
CA LYS A 428 5.51 -14.94 -4.01
C LYS A 428 6.99 -14.60 -3.76
N GLY A 429 7.71 -14.18 -4.81
CA GLY A 429 9.08 -13.68 -4.70
C GLY A 429 9.14 -12.19 -4.37
N GLY A 430 10.28 -11.55 -4.67
CA GLY A 430 10.48 -10.11 -4.47
C GLY A 430 9.66 -9.21 -5.41
N GLY A 431 9.83 -7.89 -5.31
CA GLY A 431 9.24 -6.92 -6.26
C GLY A 431 7.83 -6.40 -5.95
N GLY A 432 7.29 -6.64 -4.75
CA GLY A 432 5.98 -6.11 -4.37
C GLY A 432 4.82 -6.90 -4.99
N THR A 433 4.51 -8.08 -4.43
CA THR A 433 3.62 -9.08 -5.02
C THR A 433 2.93 -9.93 -3.96
N ALA A 434 1.81 -10.54 -4.31
CA ALA A 434 0.94 -11.33 -3.45
C ALA A 434 0.47 -10.55 -2.21
N TYR A 435 -0.02 -9.33 -2.44
CA TYR A 435 -0.51 -8.43 -1.39
C TYR A 435 -2.02 -8.24 -1.45
N ALA A 436 -2.67 -8.13 -0.30
CA ALA A 436 -4.03 -7.62 -0.18
C ALA A 436 -4.00 -6.34 0.66
N GLY A 437 -4.37 -5.21 0.05
CA GLY A 437 -4.21 -3.92 0.69
C GLY A 437 -4.19 -2.74 -0.29
N TRP A 438 -3.45 -1.70 0.08
CA TRP A 438 -3.51 -0.39 -0.55
C TRP A 438 -2.12 0.16 -0.91
N ASP A 439 -1.98 0.71 -2.13
CA ASP A 439 -0.75 1.33 -2.64
C ASP A 439 -1.00 2.77 -3.05
N ALA A 440 -0.42 3.72 -2.30
CA ALA A 440 -0.68 5.15 -2.49
C ALA A 440 -2.20 5.40 -2.63
N CYS A 441 -2.99 4.85 -1.71
CA CYS A 441 -4.44 5.05 -1.69
C CYS A 441 -4.88 5.82 -0.46
N TRP A 442 -6.03 6.48 -0.57
CA TRP A 442 -6.46 7.47 0.39
C TRP A 442 -7.92 7.29 0.77
N ASP A 443 -8.20 7.16 2.07
CA ASP A 443 -9.56 7.02 2.56
C ASP A 443 -10.31 5.82 1.94
N CYS A 444 -9.63 4.69 1.70
CA CYS A 444 -10.20 3.46 1.16
C CYS A 444 -10.50 2.42 2.25
N LEU A 445 -11.55 1.62 2.04
CA LEU A 445 -12.05 0.64 3.02
C LEU A 445 -11.91 -0.80 2.48
N MET A 446 -11.33 -1.69 3.27
CA MET A 446 -11.40 -3.14 3.07
C MET A 446 -12.16 -3.75 4.25
N GLU A 447 -13.19 -4.56 3.96
CA GLU A 447 -14.03 -5.13 5.02
C GLU A 447 -14.56 -6.51 4.65
N ARG A 448 -14.59 -7.44 5.63
CA ARG A 448 -15.06 -8.83 5.42
C ARG A 448 -14.33 -9.51 4.26
N VAL A 449 -13.01 -9.37 4.25
CA VAL A 449 -12.11 -10.06 3.33
C VAL A 449 -11.40 -11.19 4.06
N GLU A 450 -11.30 -12.34 3.39
CA GLU A 450 -10.53 -13.47 3.87
C GLU A 450 -9.42 -13.82 2.87
N THR A 451 -8.20 -14.00 3.33
CA THR A 451 -7.06 -14.31 2.44
C THR A 451 -6.32 -15.55 2.87
N PHE A 452 -5.81 -16.30 1.90
CA PHE A 452 -4.99 -17.48 2.13
C PHE A 452 -3.67 -17.39 1.34
N LYS A 453 -2.57 -17.71 2.02
CA LYS A 453 -1.27 -17.97 1.38
C LYS A 453 -0.76 -16.82 0.52
N LEU A 454 -1.09 -15.58 0.89
CA LEU A 454 -0.47 -14.39 0.33
C LEU A 454 0.87 -14.12 1.03
N ARG A 455 1.61 -13.12 0.55
CA ARG A 455 2.84 -12.68 1.22
C ARG A 455 2.51 -11.78 2.41
N HIS A 456 1.84 -10.67 2.11
CA HIS A 456 1.55 -9.62 3.08
C HIS A 456 0.08 -9.22 2.93
N ALA A 457 -0.68 -9.47 3.99
CA ALA A 457 -2.11 -9.22 4.06
C ALA A 457 -2.49 -9.17 5.55
N PRO A 458 -3.08 -8.07 6.04
CA PRO A 458 -3.37 -6.81 5.33
C PRO A 458 -2.10 -5.98 5.06
N LEU A 459 -2.12 -5.10 4.07
CA LEU A 459 -0.96 -4.28 3.70
C LEU A 459 -1.31 -2.83 3.36
N PHE A 460 -0.52 -1.89 3.88
CA PHE A 460 -0.43 -0.52 3.38
C PHE A 460 0.97 -0.31 2.79
N GLN A 461 1.06 0.34 1.62
CA GLN A 461 2.35 0.69 1.05
C GLN A 461 2.34 2.05 0.37
N TRP A 462 3.52 2.65 0.35
CA TRP A 462 3.77 3.98 -0.14
C TRP A 462 2.94 5.02 0.62
N ALA A 463 2.61 6.14 0.01
CA ALA A 463 1.90 7.25 0.67
C ALA A 463 0.44 6.94 1.06
N ALA A 464 0.08 5.67 1.25
CA ALA A 464 -1.26 5.25 1.62
C ALA A 464 -1.63 5.81 3.00
N SER A 465 -2.75 6.55 3.08
CA SER A 465 -3.20 7.17 4.31
C SER A 465 -4.71 7.27 4.47
N GLY A 466 -5.19 7.27 5.72
CA GLY A 466 -6.62 7.34 6.02
C GLY A 466 -7.40 6.07 5.66
N ASN A 467 -6.73 4.99 5.29
CA ASN A 467 -7.39 3.76 4.88
C ASN A 467 -7.79 2.92 6.10
N VAL A 468 -8.88 2.17 5.96
CA VAL A 468 -9.40 1.27 6.99
C VAL A 468 -9.41 -0.16 6.45
N ILE A 469 -8.90 -1.10 7.23
CA ILE A 469 -9.07 -2.53 7.00
C ILE A 469 -9.73 -3.11 8.24
N ARG A 470 -10.95 -3.65 8.12
CA ARG A 470 -11.72 -4.13 9.27
C ARG A 470 -12.44 -5.45 9.06
N ASP A 471 -12.78 -6.11 10.16
CA ASP A 471 -13.64 -7.30 10.17
C ASP A 471 -13.18 -8.39 9.18
N SER A 472 -11.85 -8.62 9.10
CA SER A 472 -11.21 -9.42 8.05
C SER A 472 -10.25 -10.47 8.64
N VAL A 473 -9.96 -11.54 7.89
CA VAL A 473 -9.15 -12.67 8.35
C VAL A 473 -8.03 -12.96 7.36
N PHE A 474 -6.79 -13.05 7.85
CA PHE A 474 -5.60 -13.17 7.02
C PHE A 474 -4.78 -14.39 7.43
N HIS A 475 -4.90 -15.46 6.65
CA HIS A 475 -4.21 -16.72 6.90
C HIS A 475 -2.87 -16.79 6.19
N GLU A 476 -1.85 -17.19 6.96
CA GLU A 476 -0.50 -17.46 6.48
C GLU A 476 0.17 -16.22 5.85
N SER A 477 -0.15 -15.04 6.37
CA SER A 477 0.35 -13.73 5.92
C SER A 477 0.60 -12.83 7.11
N ASP A 478 1.61 -11.97 7.01
CA ASP A 478 1.85 -10.91 7.99
C ASP A 478 1.14 -9.61 7.60
N ALA A 479 0.67 -8.87 8.61
CA ALA A 479 0.18 -7.51 8.40
C ALA A 479 1.37 -6.56 8.18
N GLN A 480 1.29 -5.61 7.25
CA GLN A 480 2.41 -4.72 7.00
C GLN A 480 2.08 -3.25 6.73
N TRP A 481 2.93 -2.39 7.27
CA TRP A 481 3.22 -1.05 6.75
C TRP A 481 4.50 -1.16 5.95
N HIS A 482 4.34 -1.48 4.67
CA HIS A 482 5.38 -2.10 3.87
C HIS A 482 6.44 -1.10 3.39
N ALA A 483 6.07 0.15 3.07
CA ALA A 483 6.97 1.16 2.51
C ALA A 483 6.38 2.57 2.55
N GLY A 484 7.23 3.59 2.44
CA GLY A 484 6.90 4.91 1.88
C GLY A 484 5.95 5.80 2.68
N TRP A 485 6.17 5.96 3.97
CA TRP A 485 5.51 6.95 4.83
C TRP A 485 4.00 6.79 4.99
N THR A 486 3.51 5.55 5.00
CA THR A 486 2.11 5.25 5.31
C THR A 486 1.69 5.85 6.67
N ASN A 487 0.55 6.53 6.73
CA ASN A 487 0.13 7.26 7.94
C ASN A 487 -1.39 7.25 8.14
N GLU A 488 -1.84 7.43 9.38
CA GLU A 488 -3.27 7.51 9.70
C GLU A 488 -4.12 6.36 9.14
N ASN A 489 -3.58 5.15 9.01
CA ASN A 489 -4.38 3.98 8.60
C ASN A 489 -4.87 3.20 9.83
N LEU A 490 -5.99 2.51 9.70
CA LEU A 490 -6.59 1.68 10.74
C LEU A 490 -6.65 0.21 10.32
N ILE A 491 -6.20 -0.69 11.20
CA ILE A 491 -6.53 -2.10 11.17
C ILE A 491 -7.41 -2.40 12.39
N GLU A 492 -8.64 -2.85 12.18
CA GLU A 492 -9.62 -3.02 13.26
C GLU A 492 -10.32 -4.39 13.20
N ARG A 493 -10.54 -5.05 14.34
CA ARG A 493 -11.32 -6.31 14.40
C ARG A 493 -10.87 -7.36 13.37
N CYS A 494 -9.56 -7.42 13.13
CA CYS A 494 -8.96 -8.37 12.18
C CYS A 494 -8.30 -9.54 12.90
N VAL A 495 -8.29 -10.70 12.25
CA VAL A 495 -7.50 -11.86 12.66
C VAL A 495 -6.31 -12.01 11.72
N VAL A 496 -5.09 -12.06 12.26
CA VAL A 496 -3.85 -12.21 11.47
C VAL A 496 -3.11 -13.46 11.94
N GLU A 497 -2.89 -14.41 11.03
CA GLU A 497 -2.20 -15.66 11.31
C GLU A 497 -0.90 -15.75 10.51
N SER A 498 0.16 -15.18 11.06
CA SER A 498 1.45 -15.08 10.39
C SER A 498 2.28 -16.35 10.56
N LEU A 499 2.42 -17.09 9.47
CA LEU A 499 3.16 -18.35 9.39
C LEU A 499 4.28 -18.27 8.33
N PRO A 500 5.37 -19.06 8.49
CA PRO A 500 6.40 -19.16 7.45
C PRO A 500 5.85 -19.91 6.21
N GLY A 501 6.46 -19.68 5.04
CA GLY A 501 6.25 -20.51 3.85
C GLY A 501 5.62 -19.81 2.64
N HIS A 502 5.03 -18.62 2.83
CA HIS A 502 4.38 -17.88 1.74
C HIS A 502 4.97 -16.51 1.43
N GLY A 503 6.17 -16.23 1.95
CA GLY A 503 6.98 -15.05 1.62
C GLY A 503 6.69 -13.80 2.48
N GLY A 504 5.85 -13.95 3.51
CA GLY A 504 5.79 -13.06 4.67
C GLY A 504 7.03 -13.18 5.56
N TYR A 505 7.26 -12.20 6.44
CA TYR A 505 8.44 -12.14 7.31
C TYR A 505 8.26 -12.87 8.64
N SER A 506 7.07 -13.46 8.84
CA SER A 506 6.66 -14.23 10.02
C SER A 506 6.52 -13.42 11.32
N TYR A 507 6.59 -12.09 11.25
CA TYR A 507 6.09 -11.20 12.30
C TYR A 507 4.56 -11.18 12.29
N GLY A 508 3.91 -10.90 13.42
CA GLY A 508 2.46 -10.70 13.40
C GLY A 508 2.12 -9.48 12.55
N MET A 509 2.84 -8.40 12.80
CA MET A 509 2.76 -7.16 12.06
C MET A 509 4.16 -6.56 11.88
N TRP A 510 4.47 -5.99 10.72
CA TRP A 510 5.78 -5.42 10.42
C TRP A 510 5.71 -4.06 9.74
N ALA A 511 6.51 -3.11 10.23
CA ALA A 511 6.75 -1.82 9.61
C ALA A 511 8.20 -1.69 9.18
N SER A 512 8.43 -1.24 7.95
CA SER A 512 9.77 -1.02 7.41
C SER A 512 10.54 0.06 8.19
N PRO A 513 11.84 -0.17 8.49
CA PRO A 513 12.68 0.80 9.19
C PRO A 513 13.28 1.85 8.24
N PRO A 514 13.71 3.02 8.74
CA PRO A 514 14.29 4.09 7.92
C PRO A 514 15.59 3.69 7.19
N GLU A 515 16.39 2.80 7.76
CA GLU A 515 17.62 2.28 7.13
C GLU A 515 17.36 1.26 6.00
N ASP A 516 16.11 0.85 5.78
CA ASP A 516 15.75 -0.05 4.69
C ASP A 516 15.79 0.69 3.35
N SER A 517 16.79 0.37 2.53
CA SER A 517 17.00 1.01 1.22
C SER A 517 16.00 0.57 0.15
N ALA A 518 15.19 -0.46 0.40
CA ALA A 518 14.14 -0.93 -0.48
C ALA A 518 12.78 -0.28 -0.17
N HIS A 519 12.47 -0.08 1.10
CA HIS A 519 11.13 0.27 1.55
C HIS A 519 11.02 1.67 2.17
N GLY A 520 12.05 2.12 2.89
CA GLY A 520 12.05 3.38 3.63
C GLY A 520 11.13 3.38 4.88
N PRO A 521 11.02 4.51 5.59
CA PRO A 521 10.26 4.63 6.83
C PRO A 521 8.74 4.70 6.64
N ASN A 522 7.99 4.56 7.73
CA ASN A 522 6.52 4.72 7.77
C ASN A 522 6.11 5.91 8.64
N GLY A 523 5.00 6.56 8.27
CA GLY A 523 4.56 7.80 8.87
C GLY A 523 3.80 7.63 10.19
N PRO A 524 3.22 8.74 10.69
CA PRO A 524 2.63 8.80 12.02
C PRO A 524 1.19 8.25 12.09
N ARG A 525 0.71 8.04 13.32
CA ARG A 525 -0.70 7.77 13.68
C ARG A 525 -1.38 6.59 12.99
N ASN A 526 -0.62 5.55 12.62
CA ASN A 526 -1.27 4.29 12.28
C ASN A 526 -1.84 3.63 13.54
N VAL A 527 -2.98 2.96 13.38
CA VAL A 527 -3.79 2.44 14.48
C VAL A 527 -4.08 0.96 14.27
N VAL A 528 -3.92 0.18 15.34
CA VAL A 528 -4.33 -1.22 15.43
C VAL A 528 -5.28 -1.36 16.59
N TYR A 529 -6.52 -1.73 16.31
CA TYR A 529 -7.61 -1.74 17.28
C TYR A 529 -8.32 -3.08 17.33
N ASN A 530 -8.43 -3.69 18.52
CA ASN A 530 -9.24 -4.88 18.75
C ASN A 530 -8.97 -6.05 17.78
N CYS A 531 -7.70 -6.28 17.44
CA CYS A 531 -7.28 -7.36 16.53
C CYS A 531 -6.77 -8.59 17.31
N ASP A 532 -6.79 -9.74 16.65
CA ASP A 532 -6.24 -11.00 17.15
C ASP A 532 -5.10 -11.50 16.26
N ILE A 533 -3.87 -11.38 16.76
CA ILE A 533 -2.63 -11.62 16.02
C ILE A 533 -1.95 -12.88 16.55
N ARG A 534 -1.63 -13.82 15.66
CA ARG A 534 -0.79 -15.00 15.90
C ARG A 534 0.47 -14.88 15.05
N SER A 535 1.64 -15.15 15.64
CA SER A 535 2.90 -15.02 14.90
C SER A 535 4.03 -15.93 15.37
N ALA A 536 4.82 -16.40 14.41
CA ALA A 536 6.03 -17.18 14.68
C ALA A 536 7.20 -16.33 15.21
N ARG A 537 7.20 -15.02 14.93
CA ARG A 537 8.15 -14.02 15.43
C ARG A 537 7.42 -12.91 16.19
N THR A 538 8.14 -11.85 16.60
CA THR A 538 7.61 -10.68 17.31
C THR A 538 6.23 -10.25 16.82
N GLY A 539 5.32 -9.98 17.75
CA GLY A 539 3.91 -9.70 17.46
C GLY A 539 3.74 -8.44 16.61
N LEU A 540 4.38 -7.34 17.01
CA LEU A 540 4.41 -6.08 16.27
C LEU A 540 5.83 -5.53 16.19
N TRP A 541 6.37 -5.40 14.98
CA TRP A 541 7.66 -4.74 14.72
C TRP A 541 7.45 -3.34 14.15
N MET A 542 7.73 -2.31 14.95
CA MET A 542 7.78 -0.89 14.56
C MET A 542 9.22 -0.51 14.24
N GLY A 543 9.57 -0.60 12.95
CA GLY A 543 10.95 -0.48 12.48
C GLY A 543 11.57 0.91 12.65
N GLY A 544 10.77 1.98 12.70
CA GLY A 544 11.28 3.31 12.98
C GLY A 544 10.70 4.44 12.15
N MET A 545 11.05 5.63 12.63
CA MET A 545 10.56 6.94 12.19
C MET A 545 9.04 7.06 12.27
N ASN A 546 8.46 6.40 13.28
CA ASN A 546 7.03 6.35 13.55
C ASN A 546 6.73 7.28 14.73
N GLU A 547 5.68 8.11 14.62
CA GLU A 547 5.20 8.92 15.75
C GLU A 547 3.74 8.57 16.06
N ASN A 548 3.43 8.46 17.35
CA ASN A 548 2.06 8.34 17.85
C ASN A 548 1.22 7.22 17.22
N TRP A 549 1.80 6.04 17.02
CA TRP A 549 1.00 4.86 16.70
C TRP A 549 0.15 4.45 17.89
N LEU A 550 -1.08 4.01 17.62
CA LEU A 550 -2.05 3.61 18.63
C LEU A 550 -2.30 2.11 18.52
N ILE A 551 -1.85 1.35 19.53
CA ILE A 551 -2.00 -0.10 19.57
C ILE A 551 -2.92 -0.42 20.74
N LEU A 552 -4.19 -0.69 20.44
CA LEU A 552 -5.25 -0.63 21.42
C LEU A 552 -6.09 -1.91 21.42
N HIS A 553 -6.28 -2.51 22.60
CA HIS A 553 -7.21 -3.63 22.82
C HIS A 553 -6.94 -4.88 21.97
N ASN A 554 -5.71 -5.10 21.53
CA ASN A 554 -5.35 -6.24 20.69
C ASN A 554 -4.93 -7.45 21.52
N ARG A 555 -5.05 -8.65 20.94
CA ARG A 555 -4.45 -9.88 21.45
C ARG A 555 -3.28 -10.29 20.56
N PHE A 556 -2.09 -10.46 21.14
CA PHE A 556 -0.90 -10.98 20.48
C PHE A 556 -0.53 -12.34 21.06
N ARG A 557 -0.44 -13.37 20.20
CA ARG A 557 0.11 -14.69 20.53
C ARG A 557 1.40 -14.89 19.76
N VAL A 558 2.52 -14.89 20.48
CA VAL A 558 3.86 -14.81 19.91
C VAL A 558 4.66 -16.05 20.30
N GLU A 559 5.07 -16.82 19.29
CA GLU A 559 5.90 -18.02 19.51
C GLU A 559 7.33 -17.67 19.88
N LYS A 560 7.93 -16.68 19.22
CA LYS A 560 9.32 -16.25 19.45
C LYS A 560 9.49 -14.74 19.34
N GLY A 561 10.32 -14.16 20.21
CA GLY A 561 10.57 -12.71 20.24
C GLY A 561 9.51 -11.92 21.01
N ASP A 562 9.70 -10.61 21.08
CA ASP A 562 8.90 -9.72 21.94
C ASP A 562 7.43 -9.59 21.50
N GLY A 563 6.55 -9.14 22.40
CA GLY A 563 5.16 -8.82 22.08
C GLY A 563 5.07 -7.70 21.04
N ALA A 564 5.69 -6.57 21.35
CA ALA A 564 5.93 -5.46 20.43
C ALA A 564 7.38 -4.97 20.54
N ALA A 565 7.93 -4.45 19.45
CA ALA A 565 9.26 -3.87 19.42
C ALA A 565 9.26 -2.55 18.65
N ALA A 566 9.86 -1.52 19.22
CA ALA A 566 10.04 -0.20 18.62
C ALA A 566 11.54 0.06 18.44
N LYS A 567 11.92 0.69 17.32
CA LYS A 567 13.32 1.01 16.99
C LYS A 567 13.42 2.35 16.26
N THR A 568 14.57 3.01 16.34
CA THR A 568 15.01 4.14 15.51
C THR A 568 13.96 5.24 15.39
N SER A 569 13.88 6.11 16.39
CA SER A 569 12.92 7.23 16.40
C SER A 569 11.47 6.76 16.24
N SER A 570 11.09 5.74 17.01
CA SER A 570 9.71 5.30 17.21
C SER A 570 9.22 5.85 18.54
N PHE A 571 8.44 6.93 18.53
CA PHE A 571 8.16 7.74 19.73
C PHE A 571 6.69 8.13 19.86
N ASP A 572 6.30 8.54 21.06
CA ASP A 572 4.96 9.06 21.40
C ASP A 572 3.80 8.07 21.17
N HIS A 573 4.09 6.78 21.08
CA HIS A 573 3.07 5.73 20.88
C HIS A 573 2.19 5.55 22.12
N ILE A 574 0.97 5.03 21.91
CA ILE A 574 0.07 4.62 22.98
C ILE A 574 -0.21 3.13 22.79
N LEU A 575 0.21 2.31 23.74
CA LEU A 575 -0.10 0.89 23.81
C LEU A 575 -1.06 0.70 25.00
N ARG A 576 -2.34 0.46 24.74
CA ARG A 576 -3.35 0.37 25.80
C ARG A 576 -4.28 -0.83 25.71
N GLY A 577 -4.53 -1.49 26.83
CA GLY A 577 -5.58 -2.52 26.91
C GLY A 577 -5.28 -3.81 26.14
N ASN A 578 -4.03 -4.02 25.69
CA ASN A 578 -3.66 -5.20 24.90
C ASN A 578 -3.37 -6.41 25.80
N VAL A 579 -3.47 -7.60 25.22
CA VAL A 579 -3.16 -8.89 25.85
C VAL A 579 -2.03 -9.56 25.07
N PHE A 580 -0.90 -9.81 25.72
CA PHE A 580 0.27 -10.46 25.13
C PHE A 580 0.48 -11.85 25.72
N LEU A 581 0.48 -12.88 24.87
CA LEU A 581 0.81 -14.26 25.22
C LEU A 581 2.15 -14.61 24.57
N LEU A 582 3.20 -14.71 25.37
CA LEU A 582 4.59 -14.86 24.92
C LEU A 582 5.10 -16.26 25.29
N ARG A 583 5.32 -17.11 24.28
CA ARG A 583 5.82 -18.48 24.50
C ARG A 583 7.33 -18.53 24.73
N ASP A 584 8.08 -17.59 24.18
CA ASP A 584 9.53 -17.52 24.37
C ASP A 584 9.87 -16.97 25.77
N PRO A 585 10.53 -17.75 26.65
CA PRO A 585 10.84 -17.32 28.01
C PRO A 585 11.85 -16.15 28.09
N LYS A 586 12.42 -15.74 26.96
CA LYS A 586 13.30 -14.56 26.87
C LYS A 586 12.58 -13.30 26.39
N ALA A 587 11.36 -13.42 25.90
CA ALA A 587 10.61 -12.32 25.31
C ALA A 587 10.12 -11.32 26.35
N THR A 588 10.15 -10.04 26.01
CA THR A 588 9.53 -8.94 26.76
C THR A 588 8.18 -8.58 26.15
N MET A 589 7.25 -7.99 26.91
CA MET A 589 6.02 -7.43 26.34
C MET A 589 6.32 -6.33 25.30
N VAL A 590 7.07 -5.30 25.68
CA VAL A 590 7.48 -4.21 24.78
C VAL A 590 8.98 -3.99 24.84
N ARG A 591 9.66 -3.99 23.69
CA ARG A 591 11.09 -3.68 23.58
C ARG A 591 11.29 -2.33 22.89
N LEU A 592 11.87 -1.36 23.61
CA LEU A 592 12.25 -0.04 23.10
C LEU A 592 13.74 -0.03 22.74
N ALA A 593 14.06 -0.46 21.52
CA ALA A 593 15.40 -0.91 21.15
C ALA A 593 16.47 0.19 21.10
N THR A 594 16.09 1.45 20.86
CA THR A 594 17.04 2.57 20.73
C THR A 594 16.71 3.71 21.71
N PRO A 595 17.70 4.52 22.14
CA PRO A 595 17.47 5.58 23.13
C PRO A 595 16.42 6.62 22.73
N ASP A 596 16.20 6.81 21.43
CA ASP A 596 15.27 7.76 20.84
C ASP A 596 13.83 7.23 20.70
N CYS A 597 13.51 6.09 21.34
CA CYS A 597 12.15 5.59 21.47
C CYS A 597 11.51 6.12 22.78
N THR A 598 11.12 7.39 22.81
CA THR A 598 10.65 8.11 24.01
C THR A 598 9.15 8.45 23.93
N GLY A 599 8.55 8.91 25.04
CA GLY A 599 7.16 9.39 25.07
C GLY A 599 6.08 8.31 24.88
N VAL A 600 6.49 7.04 24.87
CA VAL A 600 5.59 5.89 24.74
C VAL A 600 4.82 5.69 26.04
N GLU A 601 3.48 5.66 25.93
CA GLU A 601 2.54 5.34 27.01
C GLU A 601 2.17 3.86 26.94
N ILE A 602 2.32 3.15 28.06
CA ILE A 602 1.98 1.73 28.18
C ILE A 602 1.01 1.57 29.34
N LEU A 603 -0.27 1.37 29.02
CA LEU A 603 -1.39 1.50 29.95
C LEU A 603 -2.28 0.25 29.91
N ASP A 604 -2.73 -0.26 31.04
CA ASP A 604 -3.77 -1.30 31.11
C ASP A 604 -3.50 -2.59 30.28
N ASN A 605 -2.23 -2.93 30.00
CA ASN A 605 -1.87 -4.12 29.21
C ASN A 605 -1.65 -5.35 30.10
N GLN A 606 -1.98 -6.53 29.58
CA GLN A 606 -1.77 -7.81 30.25
C GLN A 606 -0.69 -8.62 29.53
N VAL A 607 0.17 -9.32 30.28
CA VAL A 607 1.21 -10.19 29.74
C VAL A 607 1.18 -11.56 30.41
N TYR A 608 1.26 -12.59 29.57
CA TYR A 608 1.23 -14.00 29.96
C TYR A 608 2.46 -14.68 29.36
N GLY A 609 3.33 -15.25 30.21
CA GLY A 609 4.61 -15.84 29.78
C GLY A 609 5.72 -14.80 29.58
N GLY A 610 6.67 -15.09 28.69
CA GLY A 610 7.85 -14.25 28.50
C GLY A 610 8.86 -14.32 29.65
N ASN A 611 9.73 -13.31 29.73
CA ASN A 611 10.72 -13.15 30.80
C ASN A 611 10.18 -12.42 32.05
N GLY A 612 8.87 -12.11 32.07
CA GLY A 612 8.22 -11.35 33.14
C GLY A 612 8.46 -9.85 33.13
N GLN A 613 9.15 -9.30 32.13
CA GLN A 613 9.38 -7.86 31.97
C GLN A 613 8.36 -7.23 31.02
N PHE A 614 7.79 -6.10 31.45
CA PHE A 614 6.85 -5.31 30.63
C PHE A 614 7.58 -4.48 29.58
N VAL A 615 8.69 -3.85 29.96
CA VAL A 615 9.45 -2.96 29.08
C VAL A 615 10.93 -3.23 29.25
N THR A 616 11.64 -3.35 28.13
CA THR A 616 13.11 -3.43 28.09
C THR A 616 13.67 -2.54 26.98
N GLY A 617 14.98 -2.31 27.00
CA GLY A 617 15.71 -1.64 25.93
C GLY A 617 16.53 -0.43 26.39
N ALA A 618 17.02 0.34 25.43
CA ALA A 618 17.97 1.43 25.67
C ALA A 618 17.30 2.79 25.90
N ALA A 619 15.99 2.90 25.70
CA ALA A 619 15.22 4.12 25.95
C ALA A 619 15.17 4.45 27.45
N GLN A 620 15.48 5.69 27.79
CA GLN A 620 15.35 6.20 29.16
C GLN A 620 13.92 6.74 29.35
N ARG A 621 13.11 5.98 30.10
CA ARG A 621 11.75 6.32 30.59
C ARG A 621 10.63 6.21 29.54
N ALA A 622 9.82 5.16 29.70
CA ALA A 622 8.43 5.12 29.23
C ALA A 622 7.52 5.55 30.39
N GLU A 623 6.44 6.28 30.12
CA GLU A 623 5.39 6.51 31.12
C GLU A 623 4.54 5.23 31.18
N CYS A 624 4.65 4.52 32.30
CA CYS A 624 3.96 3.25 32.54
C CYS A 624 3.07 3.38 33.77
N ASP A 625 1.75 3.49 33.58
CA ASP A 625 0.77 3.25 34.64
C ASP A 625 0.34 1.78 34.53
N VAL A 626 0.81 0.96 35.47
CA VAL A 626 0.58 -0.49 35.48
C VAL A 626 -0.61 -0.83 36.38
N ILE A 627 -1.64 -1.48 35.84
CA ILE A 627 -2.62 -2.26 36.61
C ILE A 627 -2.57 -3.73 36.14
N LEU A 628 -2.53 -4.64 37.12
CA LEU A 628 -2.02 -6.01 37.13
C LEU A 628 -2.95 -7.08 36.49
N GLU A 629 -2.36 -8.10 35.86
CA GLU A 629 -2.34 -9.49 36.37
C GLU A 629 -1.26 -10.33 35.65
N ILE A 630 -0.36 -10.99 36.38
CA ILE A 630 0.56 -12.02 35.84
C ILE A 630 -0.12 -13.36 36.07
N VAL A 631 -0.65 -13.98 35.02
CA VAL A 631 -1.28 -15.31 35.13
C VAL A 631 -0.35 -16.37 34.53
N PRO A 632 -0.19 -17.55 35.18
CA PRO A 632 0.69 -18.60 34.70
C PRO A 632 0.31 -19.12 33.30
N PRO A 633 1.30 -19.51 32.48
CA PRO A 633 1.13 -19.90 31.08
C PRO A 633 0.39 -21.24 30.85
N GLU A 634 0.03 -21.96 31.92
CA GLU A 634 -0.47 -23.34 31.85
C GLU A 634 -1.97 -23.47 31.61
N ARG A 635 -2.70 -22.36 31.45
CA ARG A 635 -4.12 -22.39 31.08
C ARG A 635 -4.30 -22.17 29.57
N ASP A 636 -3.93 -23.16 28.77
CA ASP A 636 -4.40 -23.28 27.37
C ASP A 636 -5.95 -23.33 27.29
N GLY A 637 -6.64 -23.54 28.43
CA GLY A 637 -8.10 -23.59 28.57
C GLY A 637 -8.75 -22.40 29.28
N LEU A 638 -8.06 -21.29 29.58
CA LEU A 638 -8.78 -20.08 30.00
C LEU A 638 -9.50 -19.48 28.79
N ARG A 639 -10.81 -19.36 28.89
CA ARG A 639 -11.66 -18.63 27.94
C ARG A 639 -11.25 -17.15 27.94
N VAL A 640 -10.19 -16.82 27.22
CA VAL A 640 -9.86 -15.44 26.80
C VAL A 640 -10.97 -14.89 25.87
N LEU A 641 -11.90 -15.76 25.43
CA LEU A 641 -13.17 -15.35 24.81
C LEU A 641 -14.04 -14.52 25.75
N ASP A 642 -14.04 -14.76 27.07
CA ASP A 642 -14.93 -14.03 27.99
C ASP A 642 -14.48 -12.57 28.19
N ALA A 643 -13.19 -12.28 28.23
CA ALA A 643 -12.67 -10.89 28.29
C ALA A 643 -12.82 -10.13 26.96
N ILE A 644 -12.78 -10.85 25.83
CA ILE A 644 -13.06 -10.31 24.49
C ILE A 644 -14.57 -10.14 24.30
N GLU A 645 -15.42 -10.99 24.88
CA GLU A 645 -16.88 -10.83 24.89
C GLU A 645 -17.33 -9.73 25.85
N GLU A 646 -16.69 -9.56 26.99
CA GLU A 646 -16.93 -8.44 27.90
C GLU A 646 -16.53 -7.10 27.27
N SER A 647 -15.43 -7.04 26.51
CA SER A 647 -15.07 -5.85 25.72
C SER A 647 -15.98 -5.64 24.51
N ARG A 648 -16.44 -6.71 23.84
CA ARG A 648 -17.46 -6.67 22.77
C ARG A 648 -18.78 -6.08 23.28
N VAL A 649 -19.27 -6.55 24.44
CA VAL A 649 -20.53 -6.12 25.05
C VAL A 649 -20.46 -4.68 25.59
N ALA A 650 -19.30 -4.21 26.04
CA ALA A 650 -19.11 -2.82 26.47
C ALA A 650 -19.20 -1.83 25.30
N TRP A 651 -18.80 -2.23 24.09
CA TRP A 651 -18.77 -1.39 22.90
C TRP A 651 -20.10 -1.38 22.14
N ASP A 652 -20.79 -2.53 22.02
CA ASP A 652 -22.14 -2.60 21.44
C ASP A 652 -23.20 -1.80 22.24
N ARG A 653 -22.85 -1.35 23.47
CA ARG A 653 -23.68 -0.46 24.30
C ARG A 653 -23.34 1.03 24.15
N ALA A 654 -22.27 1.35 23.43
CA ALA A 654 -21.77 2.71 23.22
C ALA A 654 -22.06 3.26 21.81
N GLU A 655 -22.37 2.40 20.83
CA GLU A 655 -23.15 2.75 19.63
C GLU A 655 -24.65 2.84 19.94
#